data_AF-A0A0F5IWX2-F1
#
_entry.id   AF-A0A0F5IWX2-F1
#
_cell.length_a   1.000
_cell.length_b   1.000
_cell.length_c   1.000
_cell.angle_alpha   90.00
_cell.angle_beta   90.00
_cell.angle_gamma   90.00
#
_symmetry.space_group_name_H-M   'P 1'
#
loop_
_entity.id
_entity.type
_entity.pdbx_description
1 polymer ?
#
loop_
_entity_poly.entity_id
_entity_poly.type
_entity_poly.pdbx_seq_one_letter_code
_entity_poly.pdbx_strand_id
1 'polypeptide(L)'
;MMKHLLSLLILCTILLPAGAAETTYTRTYDINAGSVTIDAAGTYLITGTGAKTTNTIKVNASGQTVNITIQSIHIEADFSVGSLFEIIEGAVNLTLSGTNILRVTGDGEYGKEKAALHISENQSLTITKESDGASLTVDMGNVWASAIGVNYEEFTSLNFYGDLTINGGAITAIIPAYVPAISGSNITINGGYIVGDVKESNFDGRALQSSNKIKITGGTVIGKYGDYPGYIDGGVPTIIIGGSVWASMDNVYSNFQDESNNKVVMKEVEASSTGVKVTGLDGASGYATDDMYADENGKVYVWLPEGSEAPTITTSVDPSSSNLTVTKNGTVWNDYAHEYTIINKETSAALSRIIGGKVYCYDLEDKTYTFFDGVLISRTDITVSGGAATVGYLSATFDTQGGSAAPEEQLFFPGAKVNRPVDPTREFYVFKDWTTEAGKAEKVWDFNTVPTGGTSLYALWVANKIALKGDVSREIKGTYGEAVSEYKLSTLIDDSDNSGAKTYSVKEGSVLPAGLTLSGDKITGTPTAACTDKKVTVTITAVNGETADVELTFNIARVTPTLTLNGKTAYYTGEYIRIEAIPGNVLSADQEAFLKAVQYTYVLQPGNAPAPKAETADKCVIEVGEYKVTAVYPESDNYSSASSSEATLTINAYTPDAGIKTTVEATEGDNSWYTGEIKFNAPAGHQVCLLEAEPLVSDPVVSAAGLLRSGKAAFAWDDHFTWTNDGEFSISYLLKSTAADATQGAVCTDRQAITVKLDKSAPVISAPQGSGKTISVTVTDNISGIASVECKLDNLVQVISGLNAGDKSYVLNLQSEYGNHTLYLKVTDRAGLVAEQTVTVKLEESQPETPSIPDTPSTTYTVILPQVEGAVTDPVAGSYEIESWSDFHFTLTLDEEYSQSVPVVATDRGETIEPRSSDGTYIIKQVRQPIAITITGIVKNPDPVANGQVAADATQVWTSGAVLHIHLPSPEAVAIYTFTGRLYKAYSTLSDDTALWLPQGNYIVVTGGERFKVQVGR
;
A
#
# COMPACT_ATOMS: atom_id res chain seq x y z
N MET A 1 49.86 -8.16 31.32
CA MET A 1 50.25 -9.59 31.34
C MET A 1 49.66 -10.21 30.09
N MET A 2 50.43 -10.55 29.04
CA MET A 2 51.38 -11.67 28.90
C MET A 2 50.72 -13.06 28.81
N LYS A 3 51.10 -13.79 27.75
CA LYS A 3 50.97 -15.25 27.51
C LYS A 3 49.57 -15.74 27.07
N HIS A 4 49.31 -16.22 25.83
CA HIS A 4 50.16 -16.85 24.79
C HIS A 4 50.90 -18.10 25.32
N LEU A 5 50.99 -19.26 24.67
CA LEU A 5 50.53 -19.78 23.37
C LEU A 5 50.77 -21.32 23.40
N LEU A 6 50.13 -22.09 22.52
CA LEU A 6 50.60 -23.34 21.87
C LEU A 6 51.49 -24.39 22.61
N SER A 7 51.13 -25.68 22.45
CA SER A 7 51.94 -26.73 21.74
C SER A 7 52.21 -28.06 22.47
N LEU A 8 52.32 -29.11 21.64
CA LEU A 8 52.87 -30.48 21.85
C LEU A 8 52.17 -31.39 22.89
N LEU A 9 51.55 -32.53 22.55
CA LEU A 9 51.94 -33.66 21.66
C LEU A 9 53.13 -34.48 22.20
N ILE A 10 52.96 -35.82 22.27
CA ILE A 10 53.82 -36.93 22.76
C ILE A 10 53.07 -37.71 23.87
N LEU A 11 52.98 -39.04 23.92
CA LEU A 11 53.23 -40.11 22.93
C LEU A 11 52.69 -41.42 23.55
N CYS A 12 51.85 -42.18 22.85
CA CYS A 12 51.69 -43.61 23.14
C CYS A 12 51.41 -44.40 21.86
N THR A 13 52.48 -44.65 21.12
CA THR A 13 52.53 -45.64 20.05
C THR A 13 52.35 -47.05 20.63
N ILE A 14 51.28 -47.73 20.24
CA ILE A 14 51.22 -49.20 20.25
C ILE A 14 51.06 -49.65 18.79
N LEU A 15 51.88 -50.63 18.38
CA LEU A 15 51.88 -51.13 17.01
C LEU A 15 50.57 -51.87 16.68
N LEU A 16 50.16 -51.73 15.42
CA LEU A 16 49.10 -52.50 14.77
C LEU A 16 49.32 -54.02 14.85
N PRO A 17 48.24 -54.81 14.90
CA PRO A 17 48.01 -55.89 13.96
C PRO A 17 47.24 -55.35 12.74
N ALA A 18 47.65 -55.72 11.53
CA ALA A 18 46.97 -55.33 10.30
C ALA A 18 45.64 -56.09 10.13
N GLY A 19 44.61 -55.40 9.61
CA GLY A 19 43.35 -56.03 9.16
C GLY A 19 42.16 -55.84 10.11
N ALA A 20 41.56 -54.64 10.10
CA ALA A 20 40.20 -54.39 10.56
C ALA A 20 39.58 -53.28 9.69
N ALA A 21 38.31 -53.44 9.31
CA ALA A 21 37.61 -52.49 8.45
C ALA A 21 37.42 -51.13 9.14
N GLU A 22 37.47 -50.04 8.38
CA GLU A 22 37.13 -48.71 8.88
C GLU A 22 35.65 -48.65 9.25
N THR A 23 35.36 -48.41 10.54
CA THR A 23 34.01 -48.12 11.02
C THR A 23 33.63 -46.69 10.66
N THR A 24 32.99 -46.51 9.50
CA THR A 24 32.47 -45.21 9.06
C THR A 24 31.32 -44.76 9.95
N TYR A 25 31.45 -43.61 10.62
CA TYR A 25 30.36 -43.02 11.40
C TYR A 25 29.42 -42.26 10.46
N THR A 26 28.19 -42.76 10.27
CA THR A 26 27.14 -42.02 9.57
C THR A 26 26.67 -40.83 10.41
N ARG A 27 26.74 -39.63 9.86
CA ARG A 27 26.14 -38.44 10.49
C ARG A 27 24.72 -38.24 9.97
N THR A 28 23.75 -38.20 10.87
CA THR A 28 22.33 -38.00 10.51
C THR A 28 21.91 -36.55 10.72
N TYR A 29 21.19 -36.00 9.75
CA TYR A 29 20.62 -34.66 9.76
C TYR A 29 19.13 -34.74 9.41
N ASP A 30 18.33 -33.88 10.03
CA ASP A 30 16.92 -33.67 9.67
C ASP A 30 16.81 -32.37 8.88
N ILE A 31 16.43 -32.45 7.61
CA ILE A 31 16.31 -31.27 6.73
C ILE A 31 15.14 -30.36 7.14
N ASN A 32 14.14 -30.88 7.86
CA ASN A 32 13.06 -30.05 8.42
C ASN A 32 13.55 -29.25 9.64
N ALA A 33 14.63 -29.67 10.31
CA ALA A 33 15.19 -28.98 11.48
C ALA A 33 16.18 -27.84 11.15
N GLY A 34 16.82 -27.85 9.97
CA GLY A 34 17.70 -26.77 9.52
C GLY A 34 18.46 -27.09 8.23
N SER A 35 19.03 -26.08 7.58
CA SER A 35 19.93 -26.26 6.43
C SER A 35 21.18 -27.07 6.81
N VAL A 36 21.67 -27.88 5.88
CA VAL A 36 22.78 -28.82 6.08
C VAL A 36 23.98 -28.39 5.26
N THR A 37 25.10 -28.08 5.93
CA THR A 37 26.40 -27.84 5.29
C THR A 37 27.34 -29.00 5.56
N ILE A 38 28.02 -29.49 4.51
CA ILE A 38 28.98 -30.61 4.58
C ILE A 38 30.35 -30.14 4.10
N ASP A 39 31.26 -29.90 5.05
CA ASP A 39 32.61 -29.39 4.80
C ASP A 39 33.71 -30.47 4.81
N ALA A 40 33.36 -31.76 4.86
CA ALA A 40 34.32 -32.86 5.00
C ALA A 40 33.82 -34.20 4.42
N ALA A 41 34.76 -35.07 4.05
CA ALA A 41 34.50 -36.46 3.66
C ALA A 41 33.77 -37.25 4.75
N GLY A 42 32.90 -38.17 4.32
CA GLY A 42 32.18 -39.07 5.24
C GLY A 42 30.96 -39.72 4.60
N THR A 43 30.11 -40.27 5.47
CA THR A 43 28.79 -40.79 5.13
C THR A 43 27.74 -40.00 5.90
N TYR A 44 26.75 -39.48 5.18
CA TYR A 44 25.74 -38.56 5.67
C TYR A 44 24.36 -39.12 5.34
N LEU A 45 23.45 -39.13 6.30
CA LEU A 45 22.04 -39.43 6.08
C LEU A 45 21.25 -38.15 6.33
N ILE A 46 20.54 -37.67 5.32
CA ILE A 46 19.67 -36.49 5.40
C ILE A 46 18.23 -36.99 5.28
N THR A 47 17.53 -37.03 6.40
CA THR A 47 16.12 -37.43 6.47
C THR A 47 15.21 -36.22 6.37
N GLY A 48 14.08 -36.37 5.70
CA GLY A 48 12.93 -35.49 5.80
C GLY A 48 11.70 -36.24 6.31
N THR A 49 10.70 -35.46 6.71
CA THR A 49 9.41 -35.97 7.22
C THR A 49 8.33 -36.05 6.15
N GLY A 50 8.66 -35.82 4.87
CA GLY A 50 7.71 -35.50 3.80
C GLY A 50 7.30 -34.02 3.79
N ALA A 51 7.21 -33.38 4.97
CA ALA A 51 6.82 -31.98 5.08
C ALA A 51 7.77 -31.03 4.35
N LYS A 52 7.20 -30.01 3.70
CA LYS A 52 7.93 -28.94 2.99
C LYS A 52 8.88 -28.19 3.92
N THR A 53 10.06 -27.85 3.41
CA THR A 53 11.03 -26.96 4.06
C THR A 53 11.73 -26.05 3.05
N THR A 54 12.13 -24.85 3.48
CA THR A 54 12.98 -23.94 2.70
C THR A 54 14.48 -24.12 2.98
N ASN A 55 14.83 -25.08 3.85
CA ASN A 55 16.21 -25.39 4.22
C ASN A 55 16.98 -26.02 3.06
N THR A 56 18.26 -25.68 2.92
CA THR A 56 19.12 -26.08 1.78
C THR A 56 20.21 -27.07 2.19
N ILE A 57 20.74 -27.81 1.20
CA ILE A 57 21.89 -28.70 1.34
C ILE A 57 23.07 -28.07 0.59
N LYS A 58 24.23 -27.93 1.25
CA LYS A 58 25.46 -27.39 0.64
C LYS A 58 26.64 -28.32 0.90
N VAL A 59 27.41 -28.62 -0.15
CA VAL A 59 28.63 -29.44 -0.06
C VAL A 59 29.85 -28.60 -0.43
N ASN A 60 30.79 -28.50 0.50
CA ASN A 60 32.00 -27.68 0.42
C ASN A 60 33.22 -28.48 0.92
N ALA A 61 33.35 -29.70 0.41
CA ALA A 61 34.34 -30.69 0.83
C ALA A 61 35.49 -30.75 -0.20
N SER A 62 36.33 -29.71 -0.21
CA SER A 62 37.44 -29.52 -1.17
C SER A 62 38.26 -30.78 -1.44
N GLY A 63 38.26 -31.22 -2.69
CA GLY A 63 39.03 -32.39 -3.17
C GLY A 63 38.68 -33.72 -2.51
N GLN A 64 37.52 -33.83 -1.85
CA GLN A 64 37.10 -35.00 -1.07
C GLN A 64 35.84 -35.66 -1.65
N THR A 65 35.66 -36.95 -1.36
CA THR A 65 34.44 -37.68 -1.70
C THR A 65 33.49 -37.71 -0.49
N VAL A 66 32.23 -37.35 -0.73
CA VAL A 66 31.15 -37.31 0.27
C VAL A 66 30.06 -38.28 -0.16
N ASN A 67 29.66 -39.20 0.72
CA ASN A 67 28.55 -40.11 0.48
C ASN A 67 27.32 -39.58 1.22
N ILE A 68 26.23 -39.29 0.49
CA ILE A 68 25.00 -38.71 1.03
C ILE A 68 23.85 -39.64 0.68
N THR A 69 23.08 -40.07 1.68
CA THR A 69 21.77 -40.68 1.46
C THR A 69 20.71 -39.63 1.76
N ILE A 70 19.82 -39.33 0.80
CA ILE A 70 18.62 -38.53 1.04
C ILE A 70 17.43 -39.46 1.19
N GLN A 71 16.61 -39.22 2.22
CA GLN A 71 15.46 -40.05 2.55
C GLN A 71 14.23 -39.18 2.81
N SER A 72 13.24 -39.25 1.92
CA SER A 72 11.94 -38.57 2.07
C SER A 72 12.03 -37.05 2.29
N ILE A 73 12.96 -36.38 1.59
CA ILE A 73 13.12 -34.91 1.69
C ILE A 73 12.13 -34.18 0.77
N HIS A 74 11.56 -33.06 1.23
CA HIS A 74 10.82 -32.11 0.39
C HIS A 74 11.33 -30.70 0.63
N ILE A 75 12.32 -30.27 -0.17
CA ILE A 75 12.79 -28.89 -0.16
C ILE A 75 11.96 -28.12 -1.20
N GLU A 76 11.21 -27.12 -0.76
CA GLU A 76 10.42 -26.22 -1.61
C GLU A 76 10.67 -24.77 -1.17
N ALA A 77 11.31 -23.97 -2.01
CA ALA A 77 11.72 -22.61 -1.68
C ALA A 77 11.63 -21.67 -2.88
N ASP A 78 11.47 -20.38 -2.58
CA ASP A 78 11.49 -19.30 -3.57
C ASP A 78 12.88 -19.19 -4.23
N PHE A 79 12.92 -18.81 -5.52
CA PHE A 79 14.16 -18.69 -6.30
C PHE A 79 15.23 -17.81 -5.64
N SER A 80 14.83 -16.82 -4.82
CA SER A 80 15.74 -15.95 -4.06
C SER A 80 16.62 -16.69 -3.04
N VAL A 81 16.27 -17.92 -2.65
CA VAL A 81 17.10 -18.80 -1.81
C VAL A 81 18.30 -19.38 -2.60
N GLY A 82 18.20 -19.42 -3.93
CA GLY A 82 19.18 -20.03 -4.81
C GLY A 82 19.08 -21.55 -4.85
N SER A 83 20.20 -22.23 -5.10
CA SER A 83 20.25 -23.69 -5.22
C SER A 83 19.84 -24.40 -3.92
N LEU A 84 18.89 -25.32 -4.05
CA LEU A 84 18.32 -26.11 -2.95
C LEU A 84 19.31 -27.18 -2.49
N PHE A 85 20.06 -27.74 -3.45
CA PHE A 85 21.22 -28.59 -3.24
C PHE A 85 22.38 -28.02 -4.05
N GLU A 86 23.39 -27.45 -3.39
CA GLU A 86 24.55 -26.81 -4.04
C GLU A 86 25.82 -27.63 -3.79
N ILE A 87 26.44 -28.15 -4.86
CA ILE A 87 27.77 -28.77 -4.79
C ILE A 87 28.79 -27.71 -5.20
N ILE A 88 29.41 -27.09 -4.19
CA ILE A 88 30.40 -26.01 -4.34
C ILE A 88 31.77 -26.64 -4.55
N GLU A 89 32.17 -27.54 -3.65
CA GLU A 89 33.43 -28.29 -3.74
C GLU A 89 33.26 -29.74 -3.26
N GLY A 90 33.89 -30.69 -3.96
CA GLY A 90 33.89 -32.12 -3.66
C GLY A 90 33.22 -33.01 -4.72
N ALA A 91 33.40 -34.31 -4.56
CA ALA A 91 32.71 -35.34 -5.34
C ALA A 91 31.60 -35.97 -4.48
N VAL A 92 30.35 -35.95 -4.95
CA VAL A 92 29.19 -36.42 -4.20
C VAL A 92 28.68 -37.75 -4.74
N ASN A 93 28.57 -38.76 -3.88
CA ASN A 93 27.82 -39.99 -4.14
C ASN A 93 26.46 -39.88 -3.45
N LEU A 94 25.40 -39.57 -4.21
CA LEU A 94 24.04 -39.38 -3.73
C LEU A 94 23.23 -40.67 -3.88
N THR A 95 22.84 -41.29 -2.76
CA THR A 95 21.93 -42.43 -2.73
C THR A 95 20.50 -41.96 -2.43
N LEU A 96 19.56 -42.29 -3.31
CA LEU A 96 18.14 -42.01 -3.15
C LEU A 96 17.47 -43.10 -2.31
N SER A 97 16.68 -42.68 -1.31
CA SER A 97 15.80 -43.51 -0.50
C SER A 97 14.42 -42.87 -0.40
N GLY A 98 13.35 -43.66 -0.57
CA GLY A 98 11.99 -43.13 -0.65
C GLY A 98 11.78 -42.10 -1.78
N THR A 99 10.82 -41.20 -1.61
CA THR A 99 10.47 -40.15 -2.58
C THR A 99 11.06 -38.81 -2.16
N ASN A 100 11.88 -38.21 -3.01
CA ASN A 100 12.58 -36.96 -2.70
C ASN A 100 12.18 -35.85 -3.68
N ILE A 101 11.95 -34.64 -3.18
CA ILE A 101 11.48 -33.48 -3.94
C ILE A 101 12.38 -32.28 -3.69
N LEU A 102 12.86 -31.67 -4.78
CA LEU A 102 13.49 -30.35 -4.81
C LEU A 102 12.63 -29.46 -5.71
N ARG A 103 12.05 -28.39 -5.19
CA ARG A 103 11.13 -27.53 -5.96
C ARG A 103 11.42 -26.05 -5.77
N VAL A 104 11.60 -25.34 -6.88
CA VAL A 104 11.75 -23.88 -6.89
C VAL A 104 10.39 -23.23 -7.13
N THR A 105 10.11 -22.17 -6.39
CA THR A 105 8.90 -21.35 -6.52
C THR A 105 9.25 -19.88 -6.78
N GLY A 106 8.23 -19.07 -7.08
CA GLY A 106 8.41 -17.68 -7.52
C GLY A 106 8.70 -17.57 -9.02
N ASP A 107 8.73 -16.33 -9.50
CA ASP A 107 9.06 -15.99 -10.89
C ASP A 107 10.53 -15.58 -10.94
N GLY A 108 11.30 -16.21 -11.84
CA GLY A 108 12.75 -16.00 -11.92
C GLY A 108 13.15 -14.58 -12.33
N GLU A 109 14.30 -14.11 -11.85
CA GLU A 109 14.89 -12.85 -12.31
C GLU A 109 15.96 -13.11 -13.38
N TYR A 110 15.62 -12.77 -14.63
CA TYR A 110 16.44 -12.99 -15.83
C TYR A 110 17.92 -12.64 -15.63
N GLY A 111 18.78 -13.65 -15.74
CA GLY A 111 20.22 -13.52 -15.59
C GLY A 111 20.75 -14.03 -14.24
N LYS A 112 19.90 -14.33 -13.27
CA LYS A 112 20.31 -14.71 -11.90
C LYS A 112 19.79 -16.09 -11.47
N GLU A 113 19.06 -16.78 -12.34
CA GLU A 113 18.44 -18.06 -12.04
C GLU A 113 19.49 -19.14 -11.76
N LYS A 114 19.28 -19.86 -10.65
CA LYS A 114 20.15 -20.95 -10.21
C LYS A 114 19.48 -22.30 -10.38
N ALA A 115 20.28 -23.34 -10.66
CA ALA A 115 19.79 -24.71 -10.68
C ALA A 115 19.34 -25.16 -9.29
N ALA A 116 18.22 -25.90 -9.21
CA ALA A 116 17.73 -26.48 -7.96
C ALA A 116 18.74 -27.45 -7.35
N LEU A 117 19.34 -28.32 -8.19
CA LEU A 117 20.53 -29.09 -7.86
C LEU A 117 21.69 -28.60 -8.74
N HIS A 118 22.60 -27.81 -8.16
CA HIS A 118 23.74 -27.21 -8.86
C HIS A 118 25.03 -28.01 -8.68
N ILE A 119 25.80 -28.15 -9.76
CA ILE A 119 27.11 -28.81 -9.78
C ILE A 119 28.17 -27.83 -10.31
N SER A 120 29.06 -27.37 -9.42
CA SER A 120 30.06 -26.37 -9.76
C SER A 120 31.19 -26.90 -10.67
N GLU A 121 31.96 -25.99 -11.25
CA GLU A 121 33.11 -26.31 -12.11
C GLU A 121 34.09 -27.28 -11.42
N ASN A 122 34.55 -28.29 -12.16
CA ASN A 122 35.43 -29.37 -11.71
C ASN A 122 34.88 -30.28 -10.58
N GLN A 123 33.60 -30.18 -10.23
CA GLN A 123 32.96 -31.07 -9.24
C GLN A 123 32.25 -32.25 -9.92
N SER A 124 31.79 -33.22 -9.13
CA SER A 124 31.04 -34.37 -9.68
C SER A 124 29.92 -34.87 -8.77
N LEU A 125 28.88 -35.41 -9.40
CA LEU A 125 27.73 -36.05 -8.75
C LEU A 125 27.52 -37.45 -9.35
N THR A 126 27.45 -38.45 -8.49
CA THR A 126 27.04 -39.81 -8.84
C THR A 126 25.74 -40.15 -8.11
N ILE A 127 24.65 -40.41 -8.84
CA ILE A 127 23.34 -40.75 -8.28
C ILE A 127 23.12 -42.28 -8.33
N THR A 128 22.70 -42.86 -7.20
CA THR A 128 22.34 -44.26 -7.01
C THR A 128 20.99 -44.37 -6.28
N LYS A 129 20.41 -45.58 -6.22
CA LYS A 129 19.22 -45.89 -5.40
C LYS A 129 19.55 -46.91 -4.31
N GLU A 130 18.89 -46.79 -3.15
CA GLU A 130 18.92 -47.80 -2.08
C GLU A 130 17.99 -48.98 -2.41
N SER A 131 16.82 -48.70 -2.98
CA SER A 131 15.79 -49.68 -3.34
C SER A 131 15.13 -49.33 -4.68
N ASP A 132 14.43 -50.30 -5.25
CA ASP A 132 13.42 -50.03 -6.28
C ASP A 132 12.36 -49.04 -5.73
N GLY A 133 11.69 -48.30 -6.62
CA GLY A 133 10.82 -47.17 -6.29
C GLY A 133 11.50 -45.88 -5.77
N ALA A 134 12.78 -45.90 -5.35
CA ALA A 134 13.43 -44.70 -4.83
C ALA A 134 13.61 -43.61 -5.90
N SER A 135 13.17 -42.38 -5.59
CA SER A 135 12.98 -41.32 -6.58
C SER A 135 13.48 -39.93 -6.16
N LEU A 136 13.72 -39.08 -7.16
CA LEU A 136 14.08 -37.67 -7.04
C LEU A 136 13.34 -36.85 -8.11
N THR A 137 12.40 -36.02 -7.69
CA THR A 137 11.76 -35.01 -8.54
C THR A 137 12.42 -33.66 -8.31
N VAL A 138 12.81 -32.98 -9.39
CA VAL A 138 13.43 -31.65 -9.37
C VAL A 138 12.61 -30.74 -10.28
N ASP A 139 11.78 -29.85 -9.73
CA ASP A 139 10.86 -28.97 -10.47
C ASP A 139 11.28 -27.50 -10.33
N MET A 140 11.61 -26.86 -11.44
CA MET A 140 12.04 -25.46 -11.49
C MET A 140 10.88 -24.45 -11.47
N GLY A 141 9.62 -24.90 -11.53
CA GLY A 141 8.48 -23.99 -11.57
C GLY A 141 8.54 -23.08 -12.80
N ASN A 142 8.66 -21.77 -12.58
CA ASN A 142 8.79 -20.73 -13.61
C ASN A 142 10.24 -20.23 -13.81
N VAL A 143 11.23 -20.86 -13.18
CA VAL A 143 12.62 -20.38 -13.15
C VAL A 143 13.43 -20.95 -14.32
N TRP A 144 14.08 -20.07 -15.09
CA TRP A 144 14.91 -20.42 -16.25
C TRP A 144 16.34 -20.85 -15.88
N ALA A 145 16.51 -21.96 -15.17
CA ALA A 145 17.81 -22.63 -15.01
C ALA A 145 17.65 -24.16 -15.06
N SER A 146 18.76 -24.90 -15.18
CA SER A 146 18.69 -26.36 -15.24
C SER A 146 18.06 -26.91 -13.95
N ALA A 147 17.25 -27.95 -14.02
CA ALA A 147 16.77 -28.61 -12.79
C ALA A 147 17.96 -29.29 -12.08
N ILE A 148 18.77 -30.02 -12.85
CA ILE A 148 20.03 -30.64 -12.41
C ILE A 148 21.16 -30.14 -13.31
N GLY A 149 22.23 -29.61 -12.73
CA GLY A 149 23.43 -29.19 -13.47
C GLY A 149 23.76 -27.71 -13.28
N VAL A 150 23.66 -26.91 -14.35
CA VAL A 150 24.17 -25.52 -14.37
C VAL A 150 23.12 -24.42 -14.15
N ASN A 151 23.60 -23.31 -13.58
CA ASN A 151 22.89 -22.04 -13.44
C ASN A 151 22.69 -21.35 -14.82
N TYR A 152 21.85 -20.31 -14.87
CA TYR A 152 21.53 -19.64 -16.12
C TYR A 152 22.74 -18.93 -16.76
N GLU A 153 23.55 -18.21 -15.97
CA GLU A 153 24.78 -17.55 -16.46
C GLU A 153 25.71 -18.54 -17.17
N GLU A 154 25.92 -19.71 -16.54
CA GLU A 154 26.74 -20.82 -17.03
C GLU A 154 26.16 -21.38 -18.36
N PHE A 155 24.84 -21.60 -18.44
CA PHE A 155 24.13 -21.99 -19.67
C PHE A 155 24.33 -20.98 -20.80
N THR A 156 24.16 -19.67 -20.55
CA THR A 156 24.32 -18.65 -21.61
C THR A 156 25.75 -18.57 -22.16
N SER A 157 26.74 -18.98 -21.35
CA SER A 157 28.13 -19.11 -21.77
C SER A 157 28.45 -20.43 -22.51
N LEU A 158 27.47 -21.34 -22.63
CA LEU A 158 27.59 -22.72 -23.11
C LEU A 158 28.58 -23.60 -22.33
N ASN A 159 28.99 -23.17 -21.14
CA ASN A 159 29.88 -23.92 -20.26
C ASN A 159 29.06 -24.77 -19.30
N PHE A 160 28.66 -25.96 -19.76
CA PHE A 160 28.07 -26.97 -18.90
C PHE A 160 29.14 -27.54 -17.97
N TYR A 161 29.11 -27.13 -16.70
CA TYR A 161 30.03 -27.53 -15.65
C TYR A 161 29.54 -28.77 -14.88
N GLY A 162 30.45 -29.41 -14.15
CA GLY A 162 30.16 -30.56 -13.28
C GLY A 162 29.98 -31.89 -14.03
N ASP A 163 30.62 -32.96 -13.57
CA ASP A 163 30.40 -34.30 -14.13
C ASP A 163 29.23 -35.01 -13.44
N LEU A 164 28.26 -35.48 -14.21
CA LEU A 164 27.05 -36.16 -13.73
C LEU A 164 27.08 -37.64 -14.14
N THR A 165 26.94 -38.54 -13.17
CA THR A 165 26.76 -39.98 -13.39
C THR A 165 25.45 -40.45 -12.73
N ILE A 166 24.61 -41.18 -13.46
CA ILE A 166 23.37 -41.76 -12.96
C ILE A 166 23.44 -43.28 -13.12
N ASN A 167 23.41 -43.99 -12.00
CA ASN A 167 23.47 -45.45 -11.94
C ASN A 167 22.11 -46.10 -11.61
N GLY A 168 21.13 -45.32 -11.12
CA GLY A 168 19.82 -45.83 -10.76
C GLY A 168 18.94 -44.79 -10.05
N GLY A 169 17.68 -45.17 -9.83
CA GLY A 169 16.62 -44.31 -9.27
C GLY A 169 15.64 -43.84 -10.33
N ALA A 170 14.47 -43.35 -9.91
CA ALA A 170 13.52 -42.65 -10.77
C ALA A 170 13.74 -41.13 -10.64
N ILE A 171 14.25 -40.48 -11.68
CA ILE A 171 14.66 -39.08 -11.66
C ILE A 171 13.81 -38.30 -12.65
N THR A 172 13.11 -37.28 -12.17
CA THR A 172 12.26 -36.42 -13.00
C THR A 172 12.73 -34.98 -12.85
N ALA A 173 13.36 -34.45 -13.91
CA ALA A 173 13.85 -33.08 -14.00
C ALA A 173 12.86 -32.25 -14.83
N ILE A 174 12.22 -31.25 -14.22
CA ILE A 174 11.13 -30.48 -14.84
C ILE A 174 11.53 -29.02 -14.95
N ILE A 175 11.42 -28.46 -16.16
CA ILE A 175 11.72 -27.05 -16.44
C ILE A 175 10.59 -26.37 -17.24
N PRO A 176 10.43 -25.05 -17.13
CA PRO A 176 9.46 -24.30 -17.93
C PRO A 176 9.84 -24.26 -19.43
N ALA A 177 10.99 -23.68 -19.78
CA ALA A 177 11.41 -23.44 -21.16
C ALA A 177 12.93 -23.16 -21.29
N TYR A 178 13.41 -23.05 -22.53
CA TYR A 178 14.68 -22.42 -22.98
C TYR A 178 16.01 -23.07 -22.55
N VAL A 179 16.13 -23.54 -21.31
CA VAL A 179 17.32 -24.20 -20.74
C VAL A 179 17.29 -25.73 -20.92
N PRO A 180 18.37 -26.47 -20.63
CA PRO A 180 18.31 -27.93 -20.51
C PRO A 180 17.78 -28.39 -19.15
N ALA A 181 16.94 -29.43 -19.12
CA ALA A 181 16.41 -29.99 -17.87
C ALA A 181 17.52 -30.63 -17.01
N ILE A 182 18.39 -31.41 -17.65
CA ILE A 182 19.59 -32.00 -17.06
C ILE A 182 20.81 -31.55 -17.86
N SER A 183 21.85 -31.08 -17.16
CA SER A 183 23.07 -30.60 -17.78
C SER A 183 24.35 -30.99 -17.04
N GLY A 184 25.48 -30.99 -17.75
CA GLY A 184 26.80 -31.27 -17.17
C GLY A 184 27.95 -31.31 -18.18
N SER A 185 29.18 -31.25 -17.66
CA SER A 185 30.43 -31.37 -18.40
C SER A 185 30.50 -32.72 -19.13
N ASN A 186 30.44 -33.83 -18.39
CA ASN A 186 30.15 -35.15 -18.92
C ASN A 186 28.88 -35.68 -18.26
N ILE A 187 27.94 -36.19 -19.05
CA ILE A 187 26.76 -36.90 -18.53
C ILE A 187 26.92 -38.40 -18.84
N THR A 188 26.89 -39.24 -17.82
CA THR A 188 26.95 -40.71 -17.96
C THR A 188 25.71 -41.34 -17.33
N ILE A 189 24.98 -42.16 -18.08
CA ILE A 189 23.80 -42.88 -17.60
C ILE A 189 24.05 -44.37 -17.79
N ASN A 190 24.04 -45.10 -16.68
CA ASN A 190 24.25 -46.56 -16.61
C ASN A 190 22.99 -47.32 -16.18
N GLY A 191 21.99 -46.63 -15.64
CA GLY A 191 20.76 -47.23 -15.14
C GLY A 191 19.81 -46.20 -14.53
N GLY A 192 18.59 -46.62 -14.22
CA GLY A 192 17.52 -45.77 -13.68
C GLY A 192 16.42 -45.47 -14.69
N TYR A 193 15.46 -44.65 -14.29
CA TYR A 193 14.37 -44.13 -15.12
C TYR A 193 14.44 -42.61 -15.06
N ILE A 194 14.89 -41.98 -16.14
CA ILE A 194 15.22 -40.55 -16.20
C ILE A 194 14.25 -39.86 -17.14
N VAL A 195 13.55 -38.84 -16.65
CA VAL A 195 12.67 -37.97 -17.42
C VAL A 195 13.21 -36.55 -17.38
N GLY A 196 13.53 -35.97 -18.53
CA GLY A 196 13.73 -34.53 -18.70
C GLY A 196 12.48 -33.93 -19.33
N ASP A 197 11.72 -33.14 -18.57
CA ASP A 197 10.41 -32.63 -18.93
C ASP A 197 10.44 -31.12 -19.18
N VAL A 198 10.18 -30.72 -20.43
CA VAL A 198 10.15 -29.32 -20.88
C VAL A 198 8.70 -28.92 -21.17
N LYS A 199 8.17 -27.98 -20.37
CA LYS A 199 6.72 -27.67 -20.34
C LYS A 199 6.23 -26.84 -21.53
N GLU A 200 6.96 -25.81 -21.98
CA GLU A 200 6.47 -24.88 -23.01
C GLU A 200 6.74 -25.31 -24.45
N SER A 201 5.73 -25.16 -25.31
CA SER A 201 5.69 -25.67 -26.69
C SER A 201 6.36 -24.79 -27.75
N ASN A 202 7.07 -23.72 -27.38
CA ASN A 202 7.53 -22.68 -28.32
C ASN A 202 9.06 -22.47 -28.42
N PHE A 203 9.91 -23.22 -27.70
CA PHE A 203 11.35 -22.92 -27.57
C PHE A 203 12.27 -24.16 -27.51
N ASP A 204 13.54 -24.00 -27.90
CA ASP A 204 14.57 -25.06 -28.04
C ASP A 204 15.07 -25.71 -26.72
N GLY A 205 14.19 -25.91 -25.73
CA GLY A 205 14.53 -26.59 -24.48
C GLY A 205 14.95 -28.05 -24.73
N ARG A 206 15.93 -28.52 -23.96
CA ARG A 206 16.51 -29.87 -24.11
C ARG A 206 16.27 -30.71 -22.86
N ALA A 207 16.04 -32.01 -23.03
CA ALA A 207 15.97 -32.92 -21.89
C ALA A 207 17.36 -33.14 -21.28
N LEU A 208 18.38 -33.31 -22.13
CA LEU A 208 19.78 -33.48 -21.73
C LEU A 208 20.69 -32.63 -22.63
N GLN A 209 21.63 -31.88 -22.05
CA GLN A 209 22.66 -31.14 -22.77
C GLN A 209 24.02 -31.19 -22.06
N SER A 210 25.11 -31.28 -22.83
CA SER A 210 26.47 -31.37 -22.31
C SER A 210 27.43 -30.48 -23.10
N SER A 211 28.53 -30.06 -22.48
CA SER A 211 29.62 -29.30 -23.12
C SER A 211 30.69 -30.18 -23.74
N ASN A 212 30.81 -31.45 -23.32
CA ASN A 212 31.83 -32.37 -23.80
C ASN A 212 31.26 -33.69 -24.33
N LYS A 213 30.40 -34.39 -23.57
CA LYS A 213 29.94 -35.73 -23.94
C LYS A 213 28.73 -36.19 -23.13
N ILE A 214 27.78 -36.83 -23.81
CA ILE A 214 26.74 -37.66 -23.20
C ILE A 214 27.09 -39.13 -23.48
N LYS A 215 26.96 -40.02 -22.50
CA LYS A 215 27.13 -41.47 -22.66
C LYS A 215 25.99 -42.23 -21.97
N ILE A 216 25.22 -43.01 -22.72
CA ILE A 216 24.12 -43.85 -22.23
C ILE A 216 24.48 -45.32 -22.48
N THR A 217 24.44 -46.12 -21.41
CA THR A 217 24.81 -47.55 -21.42
C THR A 217 23.74 -48.48 -20.85
N GLY A 218 22.68 -47.91 -20.27
CA GLY A 218 21.60 -48.67 -19.63
C GLY A 218 20.56 -47.74 -18.99
N GLY A 219 19.45 -48.32 -18.52
CA GLY A 219 18.31 -47.57 -17.98
C GLY A 219 17.39 -47.01 -19.06
N THR A 220 16.40 -46.22 -18.65
CA THR A 220 15.42 -45.59 -19.53
C THR A 220 15.59 -44.08 -19.49
N VAL A 221 15.68 -43.42 -20.64
CA VAL A 221 15.84 -41.97 -20.76
C VAL A 221 14.75 -41.41 -21.65
N ILE A 222 13.93 -40.51 -21.12
CA ILE A 222 12.76 -39.94 -21.79
C ILE A 222 12.95 -38.43 -21.82
N GLY A 223 13.18 -37.86 -23.00
CA GLY A 223 13.07 -36.43 -23.21
C GLY A 223 11.65 -36.06 -23.63
N LYS A 224 10.98 -35.19 -22.88
CA LYS A 224 9.67 -34.64 -23.24
C LYS A 224 9.76 -33.18 -23.65
N TYR A 225 8.91 -32.81 -24.59
CA TYR A 225 8.66 -31.45 -25.04
C TYR A 225 7.14 -31.30 -25.22
N GLY A 226 6.45 -30.97 -24.12
CA GLY A 226 5.02 -31.29 -24.00
C GLY A 226 4.76 -32.78 -24.26
N ASP A 227 3.84 -33.08 -25.18
CA ASP A 227 3.52 -34.46 -25.60
C ASP A 227 4.49 -35.03 -26.66
N TYR A 228 5.45 -34.24 -27.14
CA TYR A 228 6.40 -34.65 -28.20
C TYR A 228 7.75 -35.12 -27.61
N PRO A 229 8.53 -35.93 -28.35
CA PRO A 229 9.89 -36.28 -27.95
C PRO A 229 10.79 -35.04 -27.94
N GLY A 230 11.37 -34.73 -26.79
CA GLY A 230 12.31 -33.63 -26.60
C GLY A 230 13.70 -33.94 -27.18
N TYR A 231 14.53 -32.91 -27.30
CA TYR A 231 15.91 -33.07 -27.77
C TYR A 231 16.83 -33.58 -26.66
N ILE A 232 17.67 -34.54 -27.03
CA ILE A 232 18.93 -34.86 -26.35
C ILE A 232 20.03 -34.34 -27.29
N ASP A 233 21.06 -33.71 -26.73
CA ASP A 233 22.23 -33.13 -27.43
C ASP A 233 22.10 -31.65 -27.91
N GLY A 234 23.22 -30.95 -27.86
CA GLY A 234 23.44 -29.58 -28.36
C GLY A 234 24.63 -29.45 -29.32
N GLY A 235 25.17 -30.55 -29.84
CA GLY A 235 26.28 -30.58 -30.81
C GLY A 235 27.53 -31.32 -30.34
N VAL A 236 27.43 -32.19 -29.33
CA VAL A 236 28.55 -32.93 -28.73
C VAL A 236 28.39 -34.44 -28.94
N PRO A 237 29.47 -35.25 -28.89
CA PRO A 237 29.37 -36.70 -28.96
C PRO A 237 28.37 -37.28 -27.96
N THR A 238 27.27 -37.83 -28.47
CA THR A 238 26.26 -38.53 -27.67
C THR A 238 26.36 -40.03 -27.95
N ILE A 239 27.08 -40.71 -27.06
CA ILE A 239 27.38 -42.14 -27.18
C ILE A 239 26.20 -42.94 -26.63
N ILE A 240 25.53 -43.72 -27.49
CA ILE A 240 24.45 -44.64 -27.10
C ILE A 240 24.94 -46.07 -27.40
N ILE A 241 25.11 -46.86 -26.33
CA ILE A 241 25.54 -48.28 -26.41
C ILE A 241 24.66 -49.21 -25.56
N GLY A 242 23.51 -48.72 -25.09
CA GLY A 242 22.54 -49.42 -24.27
C GLY A 242 21.53 -48.44 -23.67
N GLY A 243 20.48 -48.95 -23.06
CA GLY A 243 19.36 -48.20 -22.48
C GLY A 243 18.25 -47.86 -23.47
N SER A 244 17.02 -47.80 -22.97
CA SER A 244 15.81 -47.44 -23.72
C SER A 244 15.67 -45.91 -23.77
N VAL A 245 16.12 -45.31 -24.88
CA VAL A 245 16.14 -43.85 -25.07
C VAL A 245 15.01 -43.38 -25.99
N TRP A 246 14.21 -42.42 -25.54
CA TRP A 246 13.20 -41.71 -26.33
C TRP A 246 13.54 -40.22 -26.43
N ALA A 247 13.85 -39.77 -27.65
CA ALA A 247 14.24 -38.41 -27.98
C ALA A 247 14.05 -38.13 -29.48
N SER A 248 13.96 -36.85 -29.85
CA SER A 248 13.81 -36.42 -31.25
C SER A 248 15.11 -36.59 -32.04
N MET A 249 14.98 -37.00 -33.32
CA MET A 249 16.09 -37.16 -34.27
C MET A 249 16.20 -36.02 -35.29
N ASP A 250 15.20 -35.13 -35.35
CA ASP A 250 15.10 -34.11 -36.40
C ASP A 250 16.03 -32.90 -36.15
N ASN A 251 16.92 -32.99 -35.15
CA ASN A 251 17.86 -31.92 -34.84
C ASN A 251 19.07 -31.94 -35.77
N VAL A 252 19.29 -30.83 -36.49
CA VAL A 252 20.43 -30.62 -37.40
C VAL A 252 21.79 -30.75 -36.69
N TYR A 253 21.82 -30.68 -35.36
CA TYR A 253 23.02 -30.75 -34.52
C TYR A 253 23.25 -32.10 -33.81
N SER A 254 22.40 -33.11 -33.97
CA SER A 254 22.54 -34.37 -33.21
C SER A 254 23.75 -35.21 -33.67
N ASN A 255 24.68 -35.50 -32.76
CA ASN A 255 25.82 -36.39 -33.00
C ASN A 255 25.69 -37.71 -32.22
N PHE A 256 24.61 -38.45 -32.50
CA PHE A 256 24.37 -39.79 -31.93
C PHE A 256 25.33 -40.82 -32.55
N GLN A 257 26.13 -41.47 -31.71
CA GLN A 257 27.18 -42.39 -32.13
C GLN A 257 27.41 -43.56 -31.16
N ASP A 258 28.19 -44.56 -31.57
CA ASP A 258 28.71 -45.61 -30.68
C ASP A 258 30.12 -45.26 -30.14
N GLU A 259 30.75 -46.16 -29.37
CA GLU A 259 32.12 -45.97 -28.88
C GLU A 259 33.19 -45.98 -29.99
N SER A 260 32.86 -46.42 -31.20
CA SER A 260 33.73 -46.40 -32.38
C SER A 260 33.52 -45.15 -33.25
N ASN A 261 32.63 -44.23 -32.84
CA ASN A 261 32.18 -43.06 -33.59
C ASN A 261 31.38 -43.39 -34.87
N ASN A 262 30.76 -44.58 -34.96
CA ASN A 262 29.77 -44.84 -36.01
C ASN A 262 28.46 -44.15 -35.63
N LYS A 263 27.79 -43.48 -36.57
CA LYS A 263 26.47 -42.87 -36.35
C LYS A 263 25.45 -43.93 -35.93
N VAL A 264 24.63 -43.63 -34.92
CA VAL A 264 23.56 -44.49 -34.38
C VAL A 264 22.19 -43.86 -34.67
N VAL A 265 21.20 -44.69 -34.98
CA VAL A 265 19.83 -44.30 -35.33
C VAL A 265 18.82 -45.25 -34.66
N MET A 266 17.58 -44.83 -34.39
CA MET A 266 16.51 -45.80 -34.09
C MET A 266 16.22 -46.62 -35.34
N LYS A 267 16.11 -47.92 -35.15
CA LYS A 267 15.50 -48.84 -36.11
C LYS A 267 14.19 -49.33 -35.52
N GLU A 268 13.10 -49.17 -36.27
CA GLU A 268 11.84 -49.84 -35.97
C GLU A 268 12.05 -51.34 -36.08
N VAL A 269 11.51 -52.10 -35.13
CA VAL A 269 11.63 -53.54 -35.05
C VAL A 269 10.24 -54.13 -35.29
N GLU A 270 10.09 -54.88 -36.40
CA GLU A 270 8.78 -55.42 -36.78
C GLU A 270 8.28 -56.42 -35.73
N ALA A 271 7.26 -56.00 -34.96
CA ALA A 271 6.54 -56.85 -34.04
C ALA A 271 5.37 -57.55 -34.76
N SER A 272 5.22 -58.86 -34.53
CA SER A 272 4.18 -59.68 -35.14
C SER A 272 2.76 -59.37 -34.66
N SER A 273 2.62 -58.68 -33.52
CA SER A 273 1.38 -58.12 -32.97
C SER A 273 1.69 -57.11 -31.86
N THR A 274 0.76 -56.20 -31.57
CA THR A 274 0.88 -55.28 -30.43
C THR A 274 0.65 -56.01 -29.09
N GLY A 275 1.25 -55.49 -28.01
CA GLY A 275 1.02 -56.00 -26.65
C GLY A 275 1.73 -57.32 -26.30
N VAL A 276 2.75 -57.72 -27.06
CA VAL A 276 3.56 -58.93 -26.79
C VAL A 276 4.82 -58.63 -25.98
N LYS A 277 5.21 -59.57 -25.12
CA LYS A 277 6.49 -59.51 -24.41
C LYS A 277 7.65 -59.88 -25.34
N VAL A 278 8.60 -58.96 -25.51
CA VAL A 278 9.91 -59.25 -26.12
C VAL A 278 10.74 -60.07 -25.14
N THR A 279 11.28 -61.20 -25.59
CA THR A 279 12.08 -62.15 -24.79
C THR A 279 13.45 -62.46 -25.39
N GLY A 280 13.72 -61.97 -26.60
CA GLY A 280 15.05 -62.00 -27.22
C GLY A 280 15.17 -60.95 -28.33
N LEU A 281 16.40 -60.51 -28.57
CA LEU A 281 16.75 -59.55 -29.62
C LEU A 281 17.89 -60.16 -30.45
N ASP A 282 17.58 -60.49 -31.71
CA ASP A 282 18.50 -61.09 -32.66
C ASP A 282 18.94 -60.06 -33.71
N GLY A 283 20.19 -60.16 -34.18
CA GLY A 283 20.78 -59.21 -35.14
C GLY A 283 21.38 -57.92 -34.53
N ALA A 284 21.18 -57.67 -33.24
CA ALA A 284 21.73 -56.51 -32.52
C ALA A 284 22.85 -56.91 -31.53
N SER A 285 24.00 -57.36 -32.05
CA SER A 285 25.12 -57.81 -31.21
C SER A 285 25.61 -56.71 -30.26
N GLY A 286 25.51 -56.96 -28.95
CA GLY A 286 25.91 -56.02 -27.89
C GLY A 286 24.75 -55.31 -27.20
N TYR A 287 23.52 -55.46 -27.72
CA TYR A 287 22.30 -54.87 -27.16
C TYR A 287 21.39 -55.97 -26.58
N ALA A 288 20.60 -55.61 -25.58
CA ALA A 288 19.64 -56.47 -24.89
C ALA A 288 18.19 -56.00 -25.14
N THR A 289 17.22 -56.81 -24.71
CA THR A 289 15.79 -56.47 -24.78
C THR A 289 15.41 -55.23 -23.95
N ASP A 290 16.22 -54.90 -22.94
CA ASP A 290 15.99 -53.76 -22.04
C ASP A 290 16.45 -52.42 -22.66
N ASP A 291 17.25 -52.48 -23.74
CA ASP A 291 17.68 -51.33 -24.54
C ASP A 291 16.60 -50.90 -25.57
N MET A 292 15.50 -51.64 -25.63
CA MET A 292 14.41 -51.39 -26.57
C MET A 292 13.37 -50.42 -25.99
N TYR A 293 13.01 -49.41 -26.76
CA TYR A 293 11.93 -48.48 -26.47
C TYR A 293 10.64 -48.92 -27.17
N ALA A 294 9.47 -48.72 -26.54
CA ALA A 294 8.17 -48.95 -27.16
C ALA A 294 7.32 -47.67 -27.14
N ASP A 295 6.71 -47.33 -28.27
CA ASP A 295 5.85 -46.14 -28.39
C ASP A 295 4.41 -46.40 -27.90
N GLU A 296 3.61 -45.35 -27.86
CA GLU A 296 2.19 -45.40 -27.48
C GLU A 296 1.31 -46.29 -28.38
N ASN A 297 1.77 -46.57 -29.61
CA ASN A 297 1.10 -47.42 -30.59
C ASN A 297 1.55 -48.89 -30.47
N GLY A 298 2.49 -49.19 -29.57
CA GLY A 298 3.07 -50.52 -29.38
C GLY A 298 4.10 -50.92 -30.43
N LYS A 299 4.61 -49.97 -31.23
CA LYS A 299 5.80 -50.18 -32.07
C LYS A 299 7.04 -50.20 -31.19
N VAL A 300 8.01 -51.04 -31.54
CA VAL A 300 9.25 -51.20 -30.79
C VAL A 300 10.43 -50.68 -31.60
N TYR A 301 11.34 -49.99 -30.93
CA TYR A 301 12.51 -49.35 -31.49
C TYR A 301 13.76 -49.71 -30.70
N VAL A 302 14.90 -49.77 -31.37
CA VAL A 302 16.22 -49.91 -30.72
C VAL A 302 17.24 -49.04 -31.44
N TRP A 303 18.14 -48.43 -30.68
CA TRP A 303 19.23 -47.60 -31.19
C TRP A 303 20.37 -48.48 -31.67
N LEU A 304 20.72 -48.42 -32.96
CA LEU A 304 21.77 -49.22 -33.59
C LEU A 304 22.62 -48.39 -34.55
N PRO A 305 23.88 -48.77 -34.79
CA PRO A 305 24.68 -48.17 -35.87
C PRO A 305 23.93 -48.14 -37.20
N GLU A 306 24.03 -47.04 -37.93
CA GLU A 306 23.23 -46.77 -39.14
C GLU A 306 23.33 -47.88 -40.19
N GLY A 307 24.53 -48.48 -40.34
CA GLY A 307 24.81 -49.59 -41.25
C GLY A 307 24.40 -50.99 -40.78
N SER A 308 23.85 -51.17 -39.58
CA SER A 308 23.36 -52.47 -39.09
C SER A 308 22.17 -52.97 -39.90
N GLU A 309 21.94 -54.29 -39.99
CA GLU A 309 20.66 -54.81 -40.48
C GLU A 309 19.52 -54.46 -39.50
N ALA A 310 18.27 -54.55 -39.96
CA ALA A 310 17.12 -54.41 -39.07
C ALA A 310 17.09 -55.64 -38.14
N PRO A 311 17.09 -55.46 -36.81
CA PRO A 311 17.09 -56.57 -35.87
C PRO A 311 15.72 -57.26 -35.87
N THR A 312 15.67 -58.47 -35.33
CA THR A 312 14.42 -59.21 -35.14
C THR A 312 14.20 -59.50 -33.67
N ILE A 313 12.94 -59.52 -33.25
CA ILE A 313 12.57 -59.89 -31.88
C ILE A 313 12.06 -61.33 -31.82
N THR A 314 12.54 -62.06 -30.81
CA THR A 314 11.83 -63.22 -30.30
C THR A 314 10.77 -62.72 -29.32
N THR A 315 9.51 -62.90 -29.67
CA THR A 315 8.35 -62.58 -28.80
C THR A 315 7.77 -63.87 -28.23
N SER A 316 7.49 -63.91 -26.93
CA SER A 316 6.62 -64.96 -26.39
C SER A 316 5.15 -64.61 -26.67
N VAL A 317 4.35 -65.60 -27.09
CA VAL A 317 2.89 -65.48 -27.03
C VAL A 317 2.50 -65.23 -25.59
N ASP A 318 1.98 -64.04 -25.31
CA ASP A 318 1.59 -63.63 -23.96
C ASP A 318 0.21 -64.23 -23.63
N PRO A 319 0.02 -64.85 -22.45
CA PRO A 319 -1.32 -65.10 -21.93
C PRO A 319 -1.98 -63.74 -21.69
N SER A 320 -2.96 -63.40 -22.55
CA SER A 320 -3.84 -62.22 -22.51
C SER A 320 -3.44 -61.14 -21.49
N SER A 321 -2.55 -60.22 -21.92
CA SER A 321 -2.08 -59.12 -21.08
C SER A 321 -3.27 -58.33 -20.51
N SER A 322 -3.40 -58.43 -19.19
CA SER A 322 -4.61 -58.04 -18.47
C SER A 322 -4.39 -56.68 -17.80
N ASN A 323 -5.22 -55.70 -18.15
CA ASN A 323 -5.03 -54.33 -17.68
C ASN A 323 -5.64 -54.13 -16.29
N LEU A 324 -4.82 -53.71 -15.33
CA LEU A 324 -5.30 -53.10 -14.09
C LEU A 324 -5.40 -51.58 -14.29
N THR A 325 -6.58 -51.02 -14.08
CA THR A 325 -6.77 -49.57 -14.03
C THR A 325 -6.73 -49.10 -12.58
N VAL A 326 -5.77 -48.23 -12.24
CA VAL A 326 -5.75 -47.50 -10.97
C VAL A 326 -6.57 -46.22 -11.15
N THR A 327 -7.43 -45.91 -10.18
CA THR A 327 -8.22 -44.66 -10.18
C THR A 327 -8.11 -43.93 -8.85
N LYS A 328 -8.14 -42.60 -8.88
CA LYS A 328 -8.20 -41.70 -7.71
C LYS A 328 -9.47 -40.85 -7.83
N ASN A 329 -10.34 -40.92 -6.82
CA ASN A 329 -11.65 -40.29 -6.81
C ASN A 329 -12.52 -40.60 -8.07
N GLY A 330 -12.32 -41.78 -8.67
CA GLY A 330 -13.03 -42.24 -9.87
C GLY A 330 -12.35 -41.93 -11.21
N THR A 331 -11.33 -41.07 -11.24
CA THR A 331 -10.54 -40.74 -12.45
C THR A 331 -9.33 -41.65 -12.56
N VAL A 332 -8.94 -42.06 -13.78
CA VAL A 332 -7.71 -42.85 -14.01
C VAL A 332 -6.49 -42.11 -13.47
N TRP A 333 -5.71 -42.78 -12.64
CA TRP A 333 -4.57 -42.19 -11.94
C TRP A 333 -3.27 -42.83 -12.42
N ASN A 334 -2.59 -42.12 -13.33
CA ASN A 334 -1.30 -42.53 -13.89
C ASN A 334 -0.16 -41.97 -13.03
N ASP A 335 0.05 -42.53 -11.84
CA ASP A 335 1.28 -42.24 -11.08
C ASP A 335 2.41 -43.14 -11.59
N TYR A 336 3.35 -42.53 -12.31
CA TYR A 336 4.50 -43.19 -12.94
C TYR A 336 5.60 -43.58 -11.93
N ALA A 337 5.51 -43.11 -10.68
CA ALA A 337 6.49 -43.34 -9.61
C ALA A 337 6.01 -44.32 -8.53
N HIS A 338 4.71 -44.61 -8.43
CA HIS A 338 4.18 -45.57 -7.46
C HIS A 338 4.41 -47.03 -7.89
N GLU A 339 5.09 -47.80 -7.04
CA GLU A 339 5.18 -49.26 -7.19
C GLU A 339 3.94 -49.96 -6.61
N TYR A 340 3.45 -51.00 -7.30
CA TYR A 340 2.26 -51.75 -6.87
C TYR A 340 2.55 -53.25 -6.85
N THR A 341 2.11 -53.95 -5.81
CA THR A 341 2.26 -55.41 -5.68
C THR A 341 0.90 -56.09 -5.67
N ILE A 342 0.71 -57.08 -6.55
CA ILE A 342 -0.51 -57.90 -6.58
C ILE A 342 -0.15 -59.33 -6.22
N ILE A 343 -0.78 -59.85 -5.16
CA ILE A 343 -0.56 -61.21 -4.67
C ILE A 343 -1.80 -62.06 -4.95
N ASN A 344 -1.60 -63.16 -5.67
CA ASN A 344 -2.59 -64.24 -5.78
C ASN A 344 -2.75 -64.93 -4.42
N LYS A 345 -3.95 -64.92 -3.85
CA LYS A 345 -4.24 -65.49 -2.52
C LYS A 345 -4.04 -67.01 -2.40
N GLU A 346 -4.09 -67.72 -3.52
CA GLU A 346 -4.02 -69.18 -3.56
C GLU A 346 -2.57 -69.67 -3.70
N THR A 347 -1.74 -68.94 -4.45
CA THR A 347 -0.36 -69.32 -4.78
C THR A 347 0.72 -68.48 -4.10
N SER A 348 0.35 -67.35 -3.50
CA SER A 348 1.26 -66.34 -2.91
C SER A 348 2.28 -65.75 -3.90
N ALA A 349 2.05 -65.88 -5.21
CA ALA A 349 2.90 -65.28 -6.24
C ALA A 349 2.59 -63.79 -6.44
N ALA A 350 3.63 -62.99 -6.66
CA ALA A 350 3.55 -61.58 -7.07
C ALA A 350 3.59 -61.45 -8.61
N LEU A 351 2.78 -60.56 -9.20
CA LEU A 351 2.43 -60.63 -10.63
C LEU A 351 2.53 -59.30 -11.44
N SER A 352 3.13 -58.24 -10.90
CA SER A 352 3.08 -56.87 -11.49
C SER A 352 4.36 -56.42 -12.21
N ARG A 353 4.20 -55.55 -13.23
CA ARG A 353 5.23 -54.66 -13.80
C ARG A 353 4.60 -53.34 -14.26
N ILE A 354 5.27 -52.21 -14.01
CA ILE A 354 4.79 -50.88 -14.43
C ILE A 354 5.49 -50.46 -15.72
N ILE A 355 4.72 -49.95 -16.69
CA ILE A 355 5.23 -49.33 -17.92
C ILE A 355 4.33 -48.14 -18.25
N GLY A 356 4.91 -46.96 -18.45
CA GLY A 356 4.15 -45.77 -18.89
C GLY A 356 2.96 -45.40 -18.01
N GLY A 357 3.06 -45.58 -16.68
CA GLY A 357 2.01 -45.24 -15.72
C GLY A 357 0.84 -46.23 -15.69
N LYS A 358 0.88 -47.31 -16.49
CA LYS A 358 -0.07 -48.42 -16.46
C LYS A 358 0.53 -49.63 -15.75
N VAL A 359 -0.30 -50.31 -14.96
CA VAL A 359 0.09 -51.52 -14.23
C VAL A 359 -0.26 -52.74 -15.07
N TYR A 360 0.75 -53.36 -15.67
CA TYR A 360 0.61 -54.59 -16.42
C TYR A 360 0.78 -55.79 -15.49
N CYS A 361 -0.18 -56.72 -15.58
CA CYS A 361 -0.25 -57.88 -14.70
C CYS A 361 -0.25 -59.14 -15.54
N TYR A 362 0.59 -60.11 -15.17
CA TYR A 362 0.63 -61.42 -15.83
C TYR A 362 -0.40 -62.36 -15.20
N ASP A 363 -1.08 -63.17 -16.02
CA ASP A 363 -1.96 -64.26 -15.58
C ASP A 363 -3.06 -63.87 -14.57
N LEU A 364 -3.78 -62.76 -14.86
CA LEU A 364 -5.00 -62.41 -14.12
C LEU A 364 -6.20 -63.24 -14.62
N GLU A 365 -6.44 -64.37 -13.96
CA GLU A 365 -7.67 -65.17 -14.09
C GLU A 365 -8.87 -64.44 -13.44
N ASP A 366 -10.10 -64.80 -13.83
CA ASP A 366 -11.34 -64.22 -13.27
C ASP A 366 -11.59 -64.68 -11.81
N LYS A 367 -10.85 -64.07 -10.88
CA LYS A 367 -10.90 -64.33 -9.43
C LYS A 367 -10.46 -63.12 -8.59
N THR A 368 -10.39 -63.29 -7.28
CA THR A 368 -10.03 -62.24 -6.32
C THR A 368 -8.55 -62.28 -5.96
N TYR A 369 -7.87 -61.15 -6.13
CA TYR A 369 -6.46 -60.94 -5.78
C TYR A 369 -6.33 -59.95 -4.62
N THR A 370 -5.18 -59.97 -3.94
CA THR A 370 -4.84 -58.95 -2.93
C THR A 370 -3.95 -57.90 -3.58
N PHE A 371 -4.40 -56.66 -3.62
CA PHE A 371 -3.64 -55.51 -4.10
C PHE A 371 -2.96 -54.81 -2.91
N PHE A 372 -1.68 -54.48 -3.06
CA PHE A 372 -0.84 -53.78 -2.09
C PHE A 372 -0.21 -52.55 -2.72
N ASP A 373 -0.13 -51.49 -1.93
CA ASP A 373 0.35 -50.18 -2.32
C ASP A 373 1.82 -49.99 -1.90
N GLY A 374 2.75 -50.12 -2.84
CA GLY A 374 4.18 -50.06 -2.60
C GLY A 374 4.67 -50.95 -1.44
N VAL A 375 5.53 -50.36 -0.61
CA VAL A 375 6.08 -50.96 0.62
C VAL A 375 5.14 -50.73 1.83
N LEU A 376 4.03 -50.01 1.66
CA LEU A 376 3.09 -49.75 2.75
C LEU A 376 2.14 -50.94 3.02
N ILE A 377 1.79 -51.08 4.30
CA ILE A 377 0.94 -52.15 4.85
C ILE A 377 -0.56 -52.02 4.50
N SER A 378 -0.94 -51.11 3.60
CA SER A 378 -2.31 -50.98 3.08
C SER A 378 -2.57 -52.05 2.02
N ARG A 379 -3.73 -52.70 2.10
CA ARG A 379 -4.16 -53.69 1.12
C ARG A 379 -5.66 -53.65 0.89
N THR A 380 -6.08 -54.01 -0.32
CA THR A 380 -7.48 -54.21 -0.67
C THR A 380 -7.66 -55.46 -1.53
N ASP A 381 -8.87 -56.00 -1.54
CA ASP A 381 -9.23 -57.12 -2.40
C ASP A 381 -9.80 -56.59 -3.72
N ILE A 382 -9.20 -56.99 -4.83
CA ILE A 382 -9.67 -56.66 -6.18
C ILE A 382 -10.22 -57.92 -6.86
N THR A 383 -11.32 -57.79 -7.61
CA THR A 383 -11.88 -58.89 -8.41
C THR A 383 -11.59 -58.61 -9.89
N VAL A 384 -11.00 -59.59 -10.55
CA VAL A 384 -10.76 -59.59 -12.00
C VAL A 384 -11.99 -60.15 -12.71
N SER A 385 -12.32 -59.60 -13.87
CA SER A 385 -13.38 -60.13 -14.74
C SER A 385 -13.07 -59.83 -16.20
N GLY A 386 -13.08 -60.85 -17.06
CA GLY A 386 -12.66 -60.76 -18.46
C GLY A 386 -11.19 -60.37 -18.66
N GLY A 387 -10.30 -60.70 -17.70
CA GLY A 387 -8.89 -60.29 -17.76
C GLY A 387 -8.67 -58.78 -17.54
N ALA A 388 -9.54 -58.13 -16.77
CA ALA A 388 -9.36 -56.72 -16.37
C ALA A 388 -9.83 -56.50 -14.92
N ALA A 389 -9.27 -55.49 -14.28
CA ALA A 389 -9.72 -55.02 -12.96
C ALA A 389 -9.57 -53.50 -12.84
N THR A 390 -10.32 -52.91 -11.91
CA THR A 390 -10.15 -51.52 -11.49
C THR A 390 -9.94 -51.48 -9.99
N VAL A 391 -8.90 -50.79 -9.54
CA VAL A 391 -8.68 -50.44 -8.13
C VAL A 391 -8.93 -48.93 -7.96
N GLY A 392 -9.65 -48.57 -6.91
CA GLY A 392 -10.02 -47.18 -6.64
C GLY A 392 -9.47 -46.71 -5.31
N TYR A 393 -8.87 -45.53 -5.32
CA TYR A 393 -8.54 -44.72 -4.17
C TYR A 393 -9.57 -43.61 -4.00
N LEU A 394 -9.85 -43.28 -2.75
CA LEU A 394 -10.40 -42.00 -2.36
C LEU A 394 -9.28 -41.16 -1.75
N SER A 395 -9.43 -39.83 -1.77
CA SER A 395 -8.50 -38.95 -1.08
C SER A 395 -9.16 -38.01 -0.08
N ALA A 396 -8.41 -37.66 0.96
CA ALA A 396 -8.78 -36.67 1.96
C ALA A 396 -7.78 -35.52 1.93
N THR A 397 -8.27 -34.32 1.62
CA THR A 397 -7.49 -33.08 1.61
C THR A 397 -7.81 -32.22 2.82
N PHE A 398 -6.84 -31.44 3.28
CA PHE A 398 -6.92 -30.66 4.50
C PHE A 398 -6.58 -29.20 4.22
N ASP A 399 -7.53 -28.30 4.45
CA ASP A 399 -7.37 -26.86 4.30
C ASP A 399 -7.35 -26.21 5.68
N THR A 400 -6.20 -25.65 6.06
CA THR A 400 -6.00 -25.04 7.39
C THR A 400 -6.61 -23.64 7.51
N GLN A 401 -7.23 -23.11 6.46
CA GLN A 401 -7.97 -21.84 6.46
C GLN A 401 -7.14 -20.66 7.01
N GLY A 402 -5.89 -20.54 6.53
CA GLY A 402 -4.94 -19.52 6.98
C GLY A 402 -4.26 -19.84 8.32
N GLY A 403 -4.21 -21.12 8.71
CA GLY A 403 -3.34 -21.61 9.78
C GLY A 403 -1.96 -22.06 9.26
N SER A 404 -1.32 -22.96 10.00
CA SER A 404 -0.07 -23.63 9.65
C SER A 404 -0.17 -24.41 8.33
N ALA A 405 0.96 -24.96 7.86
CA ALA A 405 1.01 -25.79 6.66
C ALA A 405 -0.09 -26.87 6.66
N ALA A 406 -0.73 -27.05 5.51
CA ALA A 406 -1.75 -28.06 5.30
C ALA A 406 -1.15 -29.47 5.51
N PRO A 407 -1.82 -30.35 6.29
CA PRO A 407 -1.49 -31.77 6.31
C PRO A 407 -1.50 -32.36 4.91
N GLU A 408 -0.60 -33.31 4.66
CA GLU A 408 -0.54 -34.02 3.37
C GLU A 408 -1.86 -34.71 3.03
N GLU A 409 -2.15 -34.81 1.72
CA GLU A 409 -3.31 -35.52 1.22
C GLU A 409 -3.21 -37.01 1.57
N GLN A 410 -4.23 -37.54 2.25
CA GLN A 410 -4.27 -38.95 2.57
C GLN A 410 -4.98 -39.72 1.46
N LEU A 411 -4.29 -40.70 0.87
CA LEU A 411 -4.87 -41.69 -0.04
C LEU A 411 -5.34 -42.92 0.76
N PHE A 412 -6.54 -43.41 0.47
CA PHE A 412 -7.10 -44.58 1.14
C PHE A 412 -8.08 -45.36 0.24
N PHE A 413 -8.19 -46.66 0.48
CA PHE A 413 -9.17 -47.51 -0.23
C PHE A 413 -10.61 -47.26 0.28
N PRO A 414 -11.63 -47.34 -0.58
CA PRO A 414 -13.04 -47.35 -0.18
C PRO A 414 -13.31 -48.32 0.98
N GLY A 415 -13.99 -47.85 2.03
CA GLY A 415 -14.22 -48.61 3.26
C GLY A 415 -13.23 -48.34 4.39
N ALA A 416 -12.08 -47.71 4.11
CA ALA A 416 -11.15 -47.24 5.14
C ALA A 416 -11.59 -45.87 5.73
N LYS A 417 -11.03 -45.53 6.90
CA LYS A 417 -11.23 -44.23 7.56
C LYS A 417 -10.07 -43.29 7.23
N VAL A 418 -10.34 -41.98 7.29
CA VAL A 418 -9.30 -40.94 7.27
C VAL A 418 -8.62 -40.89 8.64
N ASN A 419 -7.29 -40.76 8.69
CA ASN A 419 -6.58 -40.55 9.93
C ASN A 419 -6.64 -39.06 10.32
N ARG A 420 -6.92 -38.74 11.58
CA ARG A 420 -6.87 -37.34 12.05
C ARG A 420 -5.42 -36.83 11.96
N PRO A 421 -5.14 -35.73 11.25
CA PRO A 421 -3.81 -35.14 11.21
C PRO A 421 -3.48 -34.47 12.55
N VAL A 422 -2.23 -34.02 12.72
CA VAL A 422 -1.87 -33.13 13.83
C VAL A 422 -2.71 -31.85 13.74
N ASP A 423 -3.25 -31.41 14.88
CA ASP A 423 -4.07 -30.20 14.93
C ASP A 423 -3.23 -28.97 14.50
N PRO A 424 -3.70 -28.18 13.50
CA PRO A 424 -2.95 -27.04 12.99
C PRO A 424 -2.93 -25.89 14.00
N THR A 425 -2.00 -24.94 13.81
CA THR A 425 -1.90 -23.71 14.62
C THR A 425 -2.24 -22.47 13.80
N ARG A 426 -2.70 -21.39 14.45
CA ARG A 426 -2.96 -20.09 13.80
C ARG A 426 -2.85 -18.97 14.83
N GLU A 427 -2.05 -17.94 14.54
CA GLU A 427 -1.86 -16.83 15.48
C GLU A 427 -3.18 -16.11 15.78
N PHE A 428 -3.44 -15.84 17.07
CA PHE A 428 -4.64 -15.15 17.57
C PHE A 428 -5.98 -15.91 17.42
N TYR A 429 -5.95 -17.22 17.10
CA TYR A 429 -7.11 -18.12 17.09
C TYR A 429 -6.85 -19.42 17.86
N VAL A 430 -7.92 -20.10 18.26
CA VAL A 430 -7.89 -21.46 18.83
C VAL A 430 -8.50 -22.43 17.82
N PHE A 431 -7.77 -23.47 17.45
CA PHE A 431 -8.30 -24.59 16.67
C PHE A 431 -9.40 -25.31 17.46
N LYS A 432 -10.50 -25.69 16.79
CA LYS A 432 -11.59 -26.44 17.41
C LYS A 432 -11.69 -27.86 16.86
N ASP A 433 -11.92 -27.99 15.56
CA ASP A 433 -11.93 -29.29 14.89
C ASP A 433 -11.88 -29.10 13.37
N TRP A 434 -11.93 -30.20 12.64
CA TRP A 434 -12.12 -30.21 11.19
C TRP A 434 -13.62 -30.22 10.83
N THR A 435 -13.99 -29.52 9.74
CA THR A 435 -15.36 -29.44 9.24
C THR A 435 -15.44 -29.79 7.76
N THR A 436 -16.58 -30.29 7.27
CA THR A 436 -16.78 -30.60 5.84
C THR A 436 -17.08 -29.36 4.98
N GLU A 437 -17.28 -28.21 5.62
CA GLU A 437 -17.52 -26.91 4.98
C GLU A 437 -16.79 -25.81 5.76
N ALA A 438 -16.13 -24.90 5.05
CA ALA A 438 -15.34 -23.81 5.63
C ALA A 438 -16.16 -22.97 6.63
N GLY A 439 -15.67 -22.87 7.88
CA GLY A 439 -16.27 -22.05 8.94
C GLY A 439 -17.59 -22.57 9.53
N LYS A 440 -18.04 -23.78 9.20
CA LYS A 440 -19.33 -24.33 9.64
C LYS A 440 -19.20 -25.22 10.87
N ALA A 441 -19.38 -24.63 12.06
CA ALA A 441 -19.31 -25.34 13.35
C ALA A 441 -20.38 -26.45 13.50
N GLU A 442 -21.46 -26.40 12.73
CA GLU A 442 -22.49 -27.42 12.65
C GLU A 442 -22.13 -28.60 11.71
N LYS A 443 -21.00 -28.53 10.99
CA LYS A 443 -20.49 -29.52 10.04
C LYS A 443 -19.15 -30.15 10.47
N VAL A 444 -18.93 -30.30 11.78
CA VAL A 444 -17.73 -30.98 12.32
C VAL A 444 -17.66 -32.41 11.79
N TRP A 445 -16.47 -32.81 11.36
CA TRP A 445 -16.16 -34.13 10.81
C TRP A 445 -15.77 -35.12 11.91
N ASP A 446 -16.42 -36.28 11.93
CA ASP A 446 -16.03 -37.39 12.81
C ASP A 446 -15.11 -38.37 12.06
N PHE A 447 -13.82 -38.37 12.42
CA PHE A 447 -12.81 -39.30 11.90
C PHE A 447 -13.10 -40.79 12.21
N ASN A 448 -14.10 -41.10 13.03
CA ASN A 448 -14.59 -42.47 13.18
C ASN A 448 -15.53 -42.92 12.05
N THR A 449 -16.01 -42.00 11.21
CA THR A 449 -16.83 -42.33 10.03
C THR A 449 -15.98 -42.76 8.84
N VAL A 450 -16.58 -43.55 7.95
CA VAL A 450 -15.97 -43.97 6.68
C VAL A 450 -16.49 -43.05 5.58
N PRO A 451 -15.64 -42.33 4.83
CA PRO A 451 -16.06 -41.51 3.71
C PRO A 451 -16.75 -42.31 2.61
N THR A 452 -17.78 -41.74 2.00
CA THR A 452 -18.46 -42.31 0.82
C THR A 452 -17.80 -41.92 -0.50
N GLY A 453 -16.78 -41.06 -0.47
CA GLY A 453 -16.06 -40.52 -1.62
C GLY A 453 -14.87 -39.66 -1.18
N GLY A 454 -14.19 -39.03 -2.13
CA GLY A 454 -13.15 -38.03 -1.83
C GLY A 454 -13.73 -36.89 -0.97
N THR A 455 -12.96 -36.41 0.00
CA THR A 455 -13.45 -35.48 1.04
C THR A 455 -12.46 -34.35 1.28
N SER A 456 -12.95 -33.10 1.27
CA SER A 456 -12.17 -31.94 1.69
C SER A 456 -12.57 -31.54 3.12
N LEU A 457 -11.58 -31.35 3.99
CA LEU A 457 -11.79 -30.94 5.38
C LEU A 457 -11.16 -29.59 5.66
N TYR A 458 -11.90 -28.72 6.33
CA TYR A 458 -11.54 -27.33 6.61
C TYR A 458 -11.33 -27.11 8.10
N ALA A 459 -10.28 -26.40 8.49
CA ALA A 459 -10.01 -26.10 9.89
C ALA A 459 -11.01 -25.08 10.46
N LEU A 460 -11.63 -25.42 11.60
CA LEU A 460 -12.53 -24.54 12.35
C LEU A 460 -11.77 -23.76 13.42
N TRP A 461 -11.81 -22.42 13.29
CA TRP A 461 -11.12 -21.49 14.17
C TRP A 461 -12.09 -20.68 15.03
N VAL A 462 -11.72 -20.40 16.27
CA VAL A 462 -12.38 -19.41 17.13
C VAL A 462 -11.37 -18.31 17.48
N ALA A 463 -11.71 -17.05 17.21
CA ALA A 463 -10.84 -15.92 17.49
C ALA A 463 -10.63 -15.71 19.00
N ASN A 464 -9.41 -15.36 19.39
CA ASN A 464 -9.09 -14.98 20.76
C ASN A 464 -9.78 -13.65 21.11
N LYS A 465 -10.56 -13.63 22.20
CA LYS A 465 -11.20 -12.41 22.70
C LYS A 465 -10.16 -11.42 23.23
N ILE A 466 -10.49 -10.13 23.17
CA ILE A 466 -9.68 -9.08 23.78
C ILE A 466 -9.75 -9.19 25.30
N ALA A 467 -8.61 -9.38 25.96
CA ALA A 467 -8.51 -9.35 27.42
C ALA A 467 -8.29 -7.90 27.91
N LEU A 468 -9.14 -7.44 28.82
CA LEU A 468 -9.09 -6.11 29.40
C LEU A 468 -8.73 -6.17 30.88
N LYS A 469 -7.87 -5.25 31.34
CA LYS A 469 -7.56 -5.08 32.76
C LYS A 469 -8.81 -4.60 33.51
N GLY A 470 -9.09 -5.24 34.64
CA GLY A 470 -10.19 -4.88 35.53
C GLY A 470 -9.89 -3.65 36.39
N ASP A 471 -8.70 -3.62 37.01
CA ASP A 471 -8.33 -2.66 38.06
C ASP A 471 -7.62 -1.39 37.54
N VAL A 472 -7.98 -0.92 36.34
CA VAL A 472 -7.42 0.29 35.72
C VAL A 472 -8.42 1.43 35.68
N SER A 473 -7.97 2.65 36.02
CA SER A 473 -8.82 3.84 35.96
C SER A 473 -9.25 4.15 34.53
N ARG A 474 -10.57 4.19 34.30
CA ARG A 474 -11.21 4.64 33.05
C ARG A 474 -11.68 6.09 33.12
N GLU A 475 -11.19 6.83 34.11
CA GLU A 475 -11.50 8.24 34.35
C GLU A 475 -10.39 9.14 33.83
N ILE A 476 -10.75 10.11 32.97
CA ILE A 476 -9.85 11.11 32.41
C ILE A 476 -10.18 12.46 33.04
N LYS A 477 -9.20 13.06 33.72
CA LYS A 477 -9.31 14.36 34.40
C LYS A 477 -8.53 15.43 33.68
N GLY A 478 -9.05 16.65 33.72
CA GLY A 478 -8.37 17.84 33.23
C GLY A 478 -9.06 19.11 33.71
N THR A 479 -8.56 20.24 33.22
CA THR A 479 -9.15 21.57 33.42
C THR A 479 -9.47 22.16 32.05
N TYR A 480 -10.57 22.91 31.92
CA TYR A 480 -10.84 23.69 30.71
C TYR A 480 -9.63 24.60 30.39
N GLY A 481 -9.22 24.65 29.13
CA GLY A 481 -8.09 25.46 28.68
C GLY A 481 -6.68 24.93 28.99
N GLU A 482 -6.55 23.85 29.77
CA GLU A 482 -5.26 23.18 30.03
C GLU A 482 -5.16 21.85 29.28
N ALA A 483 -3.98 21.53 28.75
CA ALA A 483 -3.77 20.27 28.03
C ALA A 483 -3.95 19.07 28.97
N VAL A 484 -4.76 18.08 28.58
CA VAL A 484 -4.90 16.85 29.37
C VAL A 484 -3.62 16.03 29.29
N SER A 485 -3.28 15.34 30.38
CA SER A 485 -2.19 14.35 30.37
C SER A 485 -2.54 13.21 29.40
N GLU A 486 -1.55 12.75 28.61
CA GLU A 486 -1.74 11.70 27.61
C GLU A 486 -2.33 10.43 28.24
N TYR A 487 -3.55 10.07 27.83
CA TYR A 487 -4.21 8.84 28.27
C TYR A 487 -4.06 7.76 27.21
N LYS A 488 -3.29 6.71 27.53
CA LYS A 488 -3.00 5.58 26.62
C LYS A 488 -4.00 4.44 26.79
N LEU A 489 -4.79 4.19 25.77
CA LEU A 489 -5.76 3.10 25.68
C LEU A 489 -5.08 1.71 25.72
N SER A 490 -3.83 1.61 25.26
CA SER A 490 -3.03 0.39 25.38
C SER A 490 -2.84 -0.08 26.83
N THR A 491 -2.94 0.81 27.83
CA THR A 491 -2.88 0.44 29.25
C THR A 491 -4.12 -0.31 29.76
N LEU A 492 -5.21 -0.31 28.99
CA LEU A 492 -6.45 -1.03 29.29
C LEU A 492 -6.38 -2.52 28.93
N ILE A 493 -5.41 -2.93 28.10
CA ILE A 493 -5.25 -4.30 27.63
C ILE A 493 -4.52 -5.12 28.70
N ASP A 494 -4.98 -6.35 28.94
CA ASP A 494 -4.34 -7.28 29.87
C ASP A 494 -3.05 -7.87 29.30
N ASP A 495 -2.07 -8.16 30.17
CA ASP A 495 -0.78 -8.73 29.74
C ASP A 495 -0.93 -10.19 29.26
N SER A 496 -2.06 -10.83 29.55
CA SER A 496 -2.47 -12.13 29.01
C SER A 496 -3.21 -12.06 27.66
N ASP A 497 -3.45 -10.88 27.10
CA ASP A 497 -4.10 -10.75 25.80
C ASP A 497 -3.27 -11.39 24.68
N ASN A 498 -3.92 -12.25 23.90
CA ASN A 498 -3.34 -12.86 22.70
C ASN A 498 -4.30 -12.74 21.50
N SER A 499 -4.93 -11.57 21.35
CA SER A 499 -5.79 -11.24 20.20
C SER A 499 -5.05 -10.44 19.11
N GLY A 500 -3.77 -10.10 19.35
CA GLY A 500 -2.87 -9.46 18.38
C GLY A 500 -2.90 -7.92 18.45
N ALA A 501 -2.43 -7.26 17.40
CA ALA A 501 -2.38 -5.79 17.34
C ALA A 501 -3.78 -5.15 17.51
N LYS A 502 -3.83 -3.95 18.09
CA LYS A 502 -5.07 -3.22 18.38
C LYS A 502 -5.16 -1.90 17.62
N THR A 503 -6.34 -1.60 17.10
CA THR A 503 -6.75 -0.26 16.66
C THR A 503 -7.88 0.26 17.55
N TYR A 504 -8.05 1.58 17.57
CA TYR A 504 -8.96 2.27 18.48
C TYR A 504 -9.80 3.29 17.71
N SER A 505 -11.10 3.31 17.95
CA SER A 505 -12.01 4.29 17.37
C SER A 505 -13.04 4.75 18.40
N VAL A 506 -13.54 5.98 18.25
CA VAL A 506 -14.71 6.42 19.02
C VAL A 506 -15.94 5.75 18.42
N LYS A 507 -16.74 5.09 19.26
CA LYS A 507 -17.93 4.36 18.80
C LYS A 507 -18.98 5.32 18.23
N GLU A 508 -19.70 4.89 17.20
CA GLU A 508 -20.81 5.65 16.62
C GLU A 508 -21.80 6.11 17.70
N GLY A 509 -22.18 7.39 17.65
CA GLY A 509 -23.01 8.06 18.67
C GLY A 509 -22.26 8.54 19.92
N SER A 510 -21.00 8.14 20.14
CA SER A 510 -20.13 8.75 21.16
C SER A 510 -19.33 9.91 20.56
N VAL A 511 -19.11 10.98 21.34
CA VAL A 511 -18.31 12.14 20.92
C VAL A 511 -17.41 12.58 22.06
N LEU A 512 -16.11 12.70 21.81
CA LEU A 512 -15.13 13.22 22.79
C LEU A 512 -15.51 14.63 23.31
N PRO A 513 -15.00 15.07 24.46
CA PRO A 513 -15.02 16.49 24.83
C PRO A 513 -14.39 17.35 23.73
N ALA A 514 -14.95 18.54 23.48
CA ALA A 514 -14.44 19.44 22.46
C ALA A 514 -12.98 19.83 22.77
N GLY A 515 -12.12 19.86 21.75
CA GLY A 515 -10.69 20.11 21.90
C GLY A 515 -9.83 18.88 22.27
N LEU A 516 -10.45 17.72 22.51
CA LEU A 516 -9.75 16.44 22.66
C LEU A 516 -9.86 15.59 21.39
N THR A 517 -8.80 14.86 21.07
CA THR A 517 -8.73 13.95 19.91
C THR A 517 -8.22 12.57 20.31
N LEU A 518 -8.59 11.55 19.53
CA LEU A 518 -8.02 10.22 19.57
C LEU A 518 -7.01 10.10 18.43
N SER A 519 -5.74 9.86 18.76
CA SER A 519 -4.65 9.70 17.80
C SER A 519 -3.89 8.41 18.11
N GLY A 520 -4.07 7.39 17.26
CA GLY A 520 -3.56 6.04 17.53
C GLY A 520 -4.19 5.43 18.80
N ASP A 521 -3.35 5.10 19.79
CA ASP A 521 -3.78 4.57 21.08
C ASP A 521 -3.95 5.65 22.17
N LYS A 522 -3.91 6.94 21.81
CA LYS A 522 -3.82 8.05 22.77
C LYS A 522 -4.97 9.03 22.67
N ILE A 523 -5.49 9.44 23.82
CA ILE A 523 -6.37 10.61 23.94
C ILE A 523 -5.55 11.78 24.48
N THR A 524 -5.53 12.88 23.72
CA THR A 524 -4.76 14.11 24.00
C THR A 524 -5.53 15.35 23.55
N GLY A 525 -5.00 16.53 23.86
CA GLY A 525 -5.55 17.83 23.43
C GLY A 525 -5.80 18.78 24.60
N THR A 526 -6.42 19.92 24.29
CA THR A 526 -6.78 20.96 25.26
C THR A 526 -8.29 21.15 25.23
N PRO A 527 -9.04 20.81 26.30
CA PRO A 527 -10.49 20.91 26.31
C PRO A 527 -10.97 22.36 26.10
N THR A 528 -11.85 22.57 25.13
CA THR A 528 -12.54 23.84 24.88
C THR A 528 -13.91 23.93 25.54
N ALA A 529 -14.32 22.88 26.25
CA ALA A 529 -15.51 22.88 27.11
C ALA A 529 -15.25 22.06 28.39
N ALA A 530 -15.71 22.56 29.54
CA ALA A 530 -15.75 21.79 30.77
C ALA A 530 -16.91 20.76 30.76
N CYS A 531 -16.78 19.66 31.50
CA CYS A 531 -17.81 18.63 31.59
C CYS A 531 -17.66 17.76 32.84
N THR A 532 -18.76 17.14 33.27
CA THR A 532 -18.81 16.23 34.42
C THR A 532 -19.54 14.95 34.02
N ASP A 533 -19.01 13.79 34.39
CA ASP A 533 -19.53 12.45 34.08
C ASP A 533 -19.84 12.23 32.59
N LYS A 534 -19.07 12.87 31.69
CA LYS A 534 -19.28 12.69 30.24
C LYS A 534 -18.72 11.34 29.82
N LYS A 535 -19.62 10.40 29.54
CA LYS A 535 -19.30 9.06 29.05
C LYS A 535 -19.03 9.07 27.55
N VAL A 536 -17.95 8.40 27.13
CA VAL A 536 -17.59 8.18 25.72
C VAL A 536 -17.21 6.71 25.57
N THR A 537 -17.83 6.00 24.63
CA THR A 537 -17.44 4.62 24.33
C THR A 537 -16.36 4.63 23.25
N VAL A 538 -15.24 3.96 23.53
CA VAL A 538 -14.18 3.67 22.57
C VAL A 538 -14.28 2.19 22.21
N THR A 539 -14.36 1.89 20.91
CA THR A 539 -14.29 0.52 20.40
C THR A 539 -12.82 0.19 20.14
N ILE A 540 -12.36 -0.90 20.77
CA ILE A 540 -11.05 -1.49 20.54
C ILE A 540 -11.24 -2.65 19.58
N THR A 541 -10.52 -2.66 18.47
CA THR A 541 -10.58 -3.72 17.45
C THR A 541 -9.23 -4.43 17.37
N ALA A 542 -9.25 -5.75 17.46
CA ALA A 542 -8.08 -6.59 17.29
C ALA A 542 -7.89 -7.01 15.83
N VAL A 543 -6.65 -7.34 15.45
CA VAL A 543 -6.30 -7.79 14.08
C VAL A 543 -7.04 -9.07 13.66
N ASN A 544 -7.49 -9.89 14.62
CA ASN A 544 -8.33 -11.06 14.37
C ASN A 544 -9.84 -10.75 14.20
N GLY A 545 -10.22 -9.46 14.16
CA GLY A 545 -11.59 -9.00 13.97
C GLY A 545 -12.45 -8.93 15.24
N GLU A 546 -11.96 -9.42 16.38
CA GLU A 546 -12.67 -9.27 17.66
C GLU A 546 -12.71 -7.80 18.12
N THR A 547 -13.81 -7.43 18.75
CA THR A 547 -14.03 -6.06 19.26
C THR A 547 -14.41 -6.06 20.73
N ALA A 548 -13.99 -5.01 21.43
CA ALA A 548 -14.37 -4.75 22.81
C ALA A 548 -14.66 -3.26 23.00
N ASP A 549 -15.83 -2.95 23.54
CA ASP A 549 -16.21 -1.58 23.88
C ASP A 549 -15.78 -1.23 25.30
N VAL A 550 -15.13 -0.07 25.45
CA VAL A 550 -14.75 0.50 26.75
C VAL A 550 -15.39 1.87 26.91
N GLU A 551 -16.25 2.00 27.93
CA GLU A 551 -16.73 3.30 28.38
C GLU A 551 -15.64 4.02 29.20
N LEU A 552 -15.30 5.23 28.77
CA LEU A 552 -14.41 6.16 29.47
C LEU A 552 -15.24 7.32 30.03
N THR A 553 -14.89 7.79 31.22
CA THR A 553 -15.58 8.90 31.90
C THR A 553 -14.68 10.14 31.92
N PHE A 554 -15.16 11.25 31.36
CA PHE A 554 -14.43 12.52 31.31
C PHE A 554 -14.97 13.48 32.37
N ASN A 555 -14.05 14.01 33.18
CA ASN A 555 -14.30 15.03 34.19
C ASN A 555 -13.32 16.20 33.96
N ILE A 556 -13.77 17.19 33.18
CA ILE A 556 -13.01 18.41 32.87
C ILE A 556 -13.52 19.53 33.77
N ALA A 557 -12.70 19.93 34.74
CA ALA A 557 -13.03 20.96 35.71
C ALA A 557 -13.14 22.35 35.08
N ARG A 558 -14.05 23.17 35.62
CA ARG A 558 -14.17 24.61 35.31
C ARG A 558 -12.98 25.39 35.88
N VAL A 559 -12.57 26.46 35.21
CA VAL A 559 -11.54 27.39 35.69
C VAL A 559 -12.14 28.44 36.62
N THR A 560 -11.44 28.80 37.69
CA THR A 560 -11.80 29.95 38.55
C THR A 560 -11.14 31.24 38.00
N PRO A 561 -11.91 32.26 37.59
CA PRO A 561 -11.36 33.52 37.09
C PRO A 561 -10.59 34.32 38.15
N THR A 562 -9.59 35.07 37.71
CA THR A 562 -8.73 35.94 38.55
C THR A 562 -8.76 37.38 38.04
N LEU A 563 -8.69 38.39 38.92
CA LEU A 563 -8.68 39.80 38.54
C LEU A 563 -7.25 40.33 38.37
N THR A 564 -6.92 40.82 37.17
CA THR A 564 -5.72 41.62 36.90
C THR A 564 -6.13 43.02 36.44
N LEU A 565 -5.52 44.06 37.03
CA LEU A 565 -5.73 45.46 36.63
C LEU A 565 -4.59 45.93 35.71
N ASN A 566 -4.93 46.48 34.55
CA ASN A 566 -3.99 47.20 33.68
C ASN A 566 -3.61 48.56 34.31
N GLY A 567 -2.58 48.55 35.15
CA GLY A 567 -2.08 49.73 35.86
C GLY A 567 -2.76 49.93 37.22
N LYS A 568 -1.95 50.15 38.26
CA LYS A 568 -2.43 50.39 39.64
C LYS A 568 -2.70 51.87 39.94
N THR A 569 -2.46 52.77 38.99
CA THR A 569 -2.53 54.22 39.19
C THR A 569 -3.14 54.90 37.98
N ALA A 570 -4.19 55.70 38.19
CA ALA A 570 -4.86 56.50 37.17
C ALA A 570 -4.85 57.99 37.55
N TYR A 571 -5.03 58.86 36.55
CA TYR A 571 -5.07 60.32 36.72
C TYR A 571 -6.40 60.85 36.20
N TYR A 572 -7.06 61.72 36.97
CA TYR A 572 -8.39 62.22 36.63
C TYR A 572 -8.31 63.40 35.65
N THR A 573 -8.74 63.17 34.40
CA THR A 573 -8.72 64.15 33.30
C THR A 573 -10.07 64.81 33.01
N GLY A 574 -11.08 64.59 33.86
CA GLY A 574 -12.32 65.37 33.86
C GLY A 574 -13.56 64.72 33.21
N GLU A 575 -13.44 63.63 32.45
CA GLU A 575 -14.61 62.96 31.84
C GLU A 575 -14.80 61.49 32.26
N TYR A 576 -13.88 60.55 31.97
CA TYR A 576 -14.03 59.14 32.38
C TYR A 576 -12.69 58.45 32.65
N ILE A 577 -12.67 57.51 33.60
CA ILE A 577 -11.56 56.56 33.80
C ILE A 577 -12.06 55.17 33.38
N ARG A 578 -11.52 54.63 32.29
CA ARG A 578 -11.82 53.27 31.81
C ARG A 578 -10.91 52.28 32.51
N ILE A 579 -11.47 51.41 33.35
CA ILE A 579 -10.72 50.40 34.10
C ILE A 579 -10.80 49.08 33.34
N GLU A 580 -9.73 48.73 32.64
CA GLU A 580 -9.60 47.44 31.96
C GLU A 580 -9.15 46.37 32.96
N ALA A 581 -10.14 45.80 33.63
CA ALA A 581 -10.02 44.56 34.36
C ALA A 581 -9.99 43.40 33.36
N ILE A 582 -8.82 42.80 33.17
CA ILE A 582 -8.66 41.62 32.32
C ILE A 582 -8.66 40.39 33.25
N PRO A 583 -9.52 39.39 33.00
CA PRO A 583 -9.45 38.16 33.76
C PRO A 583 -8.17 37.41 33.37
N GLY A 584 -7.29 37.14 34.33
CA GLY A 584 -5.94 36.64 34.02
C GLY A 584 -5.91 35.29 33.29
N ASN A 585 -6.94 34.47 33.49
CA ASN A 585 -7.03 33.08 33.02
C ASN A 585 -8.30 32.81 32.18
N VAL A 586 -8.94 33.84 31.59
CA VAL A 586 -10.04 33.65 30.62
C VAL A 586 -9.45 33.62 29.22
N LEU A 587 -9.79 32.59 28.44
CA LEU A 587 -9.30 32.45 27.06
C LEU A 587 -9.89 33.54 26.16
N SER A 588 -9.08 34.05 25.23
CA SER A 588 -9.42 35.18 24.37
C SER A 588 -10.70 34.99 23.55
N ALA A 589 -11.03 33.76 23.16
CA ALA A 589 -12.25 33.43 22.42
C ALA A 589 -13.54 33.70 23.22
N ASP A 590 -13.53 33.47 24.54
CA ASP A 590 -14.69 33.71 25.42
C ASP A 590 -14.69 35.13 26.01
N GLN A 591 -13.57 35.85 25.87
CA GLN A 591 -13.27 37.07 26.61
C GLN A 591 -14.29 38.19 26.42
N GLU A 592 -14.76 38.47 25.20
CA GLU A 592 -15.68 39.59 24.95
C GLU A 592 -17.07 39.37 25.56
N ALA A 593 -17.63 38.17 25.39
CA ALA A 593 -18.94 37.81 25.94
C ALA A 593 -18.89 37.70 27.47
N PHE A 594 -17.82 37.10 28.00
CA PHE A 594 -17.61 36.97 29.44
C PHE A 594 -17.42 38.34 30.11
N LEU A 595 -16.58 39.22 29.54
CA LEU A 595 -16.35 40.58 30.07
C LEU A 595 -17.62 41.43 30.15
N LYS A 596 -18.52 41.33 29.16
CA LYS A 596 -19.81 42.05 29.17
C LYS A 596 -20.72 41.66 30.35
N ALA A 597 -20.49 40.50 30.97
CA ALA A 597 -21.30 39.97 32.06
C ALA A 597 -20.63 40.07 33.45
N VAL A 598 -19.36 40.50 33.55
CA VAL A 598 -18.70 40.75 34.85
C VAL A 598 -19.22 42.03 35.49
N GLN A 599 -19.56 41.97 36.78
CA GLN A 599 -19.95 43.16 37.55
C GLN A 599 -18.77 43.69 38.36
N TYR A 600 -18.48 44.98 38.24
CA TYR A 600 -17.41 45.66 38.96
C TYR A 600 -17.98 46.66 39.97
N THR A 601 -17.50 46.57 41.21
CA THR A 601 -17.81 47.53 42.28
C THR A 601 -16.53 48.25 42.69
N TYR A 602 -16.61 49.58 42.78
CA TYR A 602 -15.50 50.46 43.14
C TYR A 602 -15.81 51.13 44.48
N VAL A 603 -15.02 50.86 45.52
CA VAL A 603 -15.24 51.41 46.87
C VAL A 603 -14.03 52.24 47.31
N LEU A 604 -14.21 53.56 47.37
CA LEU A 604 -13.21 54.49 47.93
C LEU A 604 -12.88 54.07 49.37
N GLN A 605 -11.58 53.91 49.67
CA GLN A 605 -11.11 53.51 50.98
C GLN A 605 -11.04 54.72 51.92
N PRO A 606 -11.64 54.66 53.13
CA PRO A 606 -11.64 55.78 54.06
C PRO A 606 -10.23 56.02 54.62
N GLY A 607 -9.58 57.09 54.16
CA GLY A 607 -8.27 57.51 54.64
C GLY A 607 -7.68 58.73 53.92
N ASN A 608 -7.88 58.84 52.60
CA ASN A 608 -7.24 59.86 51.76
C ASN A 608 -8.23 60.58 50.83
N ALA A 609 -8.89 61.64 51.29
CA ALA A 609 -9.62 62.59 50.44
C ALA A 609 -9.72 63.99 51.10
N PRO A 610 -9.48 65.10 50.37
CA PRO A 610 -10.00 66.42 50.72
C PRO A 610 -11.53 66.45 50.53
N ALA A 611 -12.24 67.30 51.27
CA ALA A 611 -13.70 67.24 51.42
C ALA A 611 -14.53 67.40 50.12
N PRO A 612 -15.69 66.72 50.00
CA PRO A 612 -16.53 66.73 48.81
C PRO A 612 -17.31 68.04 48.59
N LYS A 613 -17.67 68.30 47.33
CA LYS A 613 -18.72 69.26 46.94
C LYS A 613 -19.84 68.52 46.20
N ALA A 614 -21.09 68.74 46.62
CA ALA A 614 -22.30 68.29 45.91
C ALA A 614 -22.55 69.18 44.65
N GLU A 615 -23.39 68.89 43.65
CA GLU A 615 -24.46 67.89 43.37
C GLU A 615 -24.27 67.39 41.88
N THR A 616 -24.98 66.42 41.27
CA THR A 616 -26.35 65.89 41.46
C THR A 616 -26.42 64.39 41.02
N ALA A 617 -27.59 63.85 40.62
CA ALA A 617 -27.79 62.49 40.09
C ALA A 617 -27.29 62.28 38.63
N ASP A 618 -27.10 61.01 38.27
CA ASP A 618 -26.80 60.45 36.93
C ASP A 618 -25.42 60.68 36.30
N LYS A 619 -24.44 61.26 37.04
CA LYS A 619 -23.01 61.14 36.71
C LYS A 619 -22.17 60.86 37.95
N CYS A 620 -21.50 59.71 37.98
CA CYS A 620 -20.62 59.33 39.08
C CYS A 620 -19.28 60.08 38.98
N VAL A 621 -19.11 61.15 39.76
CA VAL A 621 -17.84 61.86 39.86
C VAL A 621 -16.86 60.97 40.65
N ILE A 622 -15.74 60.61 40.03
CA ILE A 622 -14.71 59.79 40.67
C ILE A 622 -13.79 60.71 41.47
N GLU A 623 -13.79 60.58 42.79
CA GLU A 623 -12.91 61.34 43.69
C GLU A 623 -11.46 60.83 43.65
N VAL A 624 -10.51 61.71 43.96
CA VAL A 624 -9.09 61.37 44.16
C VAL A 624 -8.94 60.54 45.43
N GLY A 625 -8.26 59.38 45.34
CA GLY A 625 -8.07 58.47 46.47
C GLY A 625 -7.76 57.03 46.06
N GLU A 626 -7.68 56.11 47.02
CA GLU A 626 -7.52 54.67 46.76
C GLU A 626 -8.87 53.96 46.74
N TYR A 627 -9.10 53.16 45.71
CA TYR A 627 -10.31 52.37 45.51
C TYR A 627 -9.99 50.88 45.62
N LYS A 628 -10.84 50.17 46.38
CA LYS A 628 -10.94 48.73 46.31
C LYS A 628 -11.86 48.36 45.14
N VAL A 629 -11.30 47.71 44.14
CA VAL A 629 -12.01 47.13 43.00
C VAL A 629 -12.42 45.72 43.37
N THR A 630 -13.70 45.40 43.24
CA THR A 630 -14.24 44.05 43.45
C THR A 630 -14.91 43.59 42.17
N ALA A 631 -14.43 42.49 41.58
CA ALA A 631 -15.05 41.84 40.44
C ALA A 631 -15.89 40.64 40.89
N VAL A 632 -17.15 40.60 40.44
CA VAL A 632 -18.07 39.46 40.60
C VAL A 632 -18.30 38.83 39.23
N TYR A 633 -17.93 37.56 39.11
CA TYR A 633 -17.97 36.83 37.85
C TYR A 633 -19.27 36.01 37.72
N PRO A 634 -19.90 36.00 36.55
CA PRO A 634 -21.03 35.10 36.29
C PRO A 634 -20.56 33.64 36.31
N GLU A 635 -21.43 32.73 36.75
CA GLU A 635 -21.24 31.30 36.49
C GLU A 635 -21.46 31.02 35.00
N SER A 636 -20.63 30.17 34.40
CA SER A 636 -20.84 29.66 33.04
C SER A 636 -20.47 28.18 32.95
N ASP A 637 -20.67 27.58 31.77
CA ASP A 637 -20.33 26.19 31.54
C ASP A 637 -18.83 25.92 31.77
N ASN A 638 -17.96 26.86 31.38
CA ASN A 638 -16.50 26.74 31.43
C ASN A 638 -15.84 27.35 32.67
N TYR A 639 -16.47 28.36 33.29
CA TYR A 639 -15.89 29.13 34.39
C TYR A 639 -16.73 29.02 35.66
N SER A 640 -16.07 28.67 36.78
CA SER A 640 -16.72 28.63 38.10
C SER A 640 -16.88 30.05 38.64
N SER A 641 -18.03 30.38 39.23
CA SER A 641 -18.22 31.65 39.93
C SER A 641 -17.21 31.80 41.09
N ALA A 642 -16.29 32.75 40.99
CA ALA A 642 -15.52 33.19 42.15
C ALA A 642 -16.39 34.13 43.00
N SER A 643 -16.38 33.96 44.33
CA SER A 643 -17.21 34.76 45.25
C SER A 643 -16.95 36.26 45.13
N SER A 644 -15.69 36.61 44.88
CA SER A 644 -15.21 37.92 44.43
C SER A 644 -13.71 37.82 44.16
N SER A 645 -13.17 38.66 43.29
CA SER A 645 -11.72 38.92 43.21
C SER A 645 -11.46 40.41 43.43
N GLU A 646 -10.41 40.73 44.20
CA GLU A 646 -10.16 42.07 44.73
C GLU A 646 -8.82 42.63 44.27
N ALA A 647 -8.77 43.92 43.97
CA ALA A 647 -7.55 44.65 43.64
C ALA A 647 -7.63 46.12 44.08
N THR A 648 -6.49 46.80 44.19
CA THR A 648 -6.41 48.22 44.59
C THR A 648 -6.02 49.10 43.41
N LEU A 649 -6.73 50.22 43.25
CA LEU A 649 -6.48 51.27 42.24
C LEU A 649 -6.31 52.62 42.94
N THR A 650 -5.24 53.35 42.67
CA THR A 650 -5.00 54.71 43.19
C THR A 650 -5.34 55.76 42.13
N ILE A 651 -6.07 56.81 42.49
CA ILE A 651 -6.44 57.92 41.60
C ILE A 651 -5.88 59.23 42.15
N ASN A 652 -5.08 59.95 41.35
CA ASN A 652 -4.35 61.15 41.77
C ASN A 652 -4.99 62.46 41.29
N ALA A 653 -4.75 63.55 42.05
CA ALA A 653 -5.21 64.91 41.74
C ALA A 653 -4.42 65.55 40.59
N TYR A 654 -5.02 66.60 39.99
CA TYR A 654 -4.53 67.23 38.77
C TYR A 654 -4.62 68.76 38.82
N THR A 655 -3.64 69.45 38.21
CA THR A 655 -3.67 70.90 37.93
C THR A 655 -3.04 71.13 36.54
N PRO A 656 -3.73 71.74 35.56
CA PRO A 656 -3.22 71.89 34.20
C PRO A 656 -2.19 73.02 34.05
N ASP A 657 -1.16 72.76 33.26
CA ASP A 657 -0.26 73.80 32.72
C ASP A 657 -0.63 74.08 31.24
N ALA A 658 -1.08 75.30 30.97
CA ALA A 658 -1.78 75.63 29.72
C ALA A 658 -0.84 76.14 28.62
N GLY A 659 -0.87 75.49 27.45
CA GLY A 659 -0.22 75.96 26.22
C GLY A 659 0.99 75.15 25.72
N ILE A 660 1.38 74.09 26.42
CA ILE A 660 2.49 73.20 26.03
C ILE A 660 1.97 72.13 25.04
N LYS A 661 2.70 71.89 23.93
CA LYS A 661 2.34 70.94 22.85
C LYS A 661 3.57 70.17 22.35
N THR A 662 3.34 69.02 21.70
CA THR A 662 4.41 68.26 21.01
C THR A 662 4.94 69.00 19.79
N THR A 663 6.21 68.77 19.44
CA THR A 663 6.71 69.06 18.09
C THR A 663 6.57 67.82 17.20
N VAL A 664 6.41 68.04 15.90
CA VAL A 664 6.26 66.97 14.90
C VAL A 664 7.51 66.91 14.03
N GLU A 665 8.10 65.73 13.91
CA GLU A 665 9.18 65.40 12.97
C GLU A 665 8.65 64.39 11.96
N ALA A 666 8.60 64.74 10.68
CA ALA A 666 8.09 63.88 9.60
C ALA A 666 8.62 64.36 8.24
N THR A 667 8.53 63.52 7.21
CA THR A 667 8.74 63.95 5.82
C THR A 667 7.51 64.72 5.34
N GLU A 668 7.64 66.03 5.14
CA GLU A 668 6.57 66.85 4.57
C GLU A 668 6.32 66.44 3.11
N GLY A 669 5.04 66.19 2.80
CA GLY A 669 4.51 66.08 1.45
C GLY A 669 3.72 67.33 1.07
N ASP A 670 3.03 67.26 -0.06
CA ASP A 670 2.15 68.32 -0.53
C ASP A 670 0.81 68.36 0.23
N ASN A 671 0.08 69.48 0.09
CA ASN A 671 -1.29 69.67 0.61
C ASN A 671 -1.50 69.35 2.11
N SER A 672 -0.45 69.54 2.94
CA SER A 672 -0.44 69.21 4.38
C SER A 672 -0.54 67.72 4.70
N TRP A 673 -0.14 66.85 3.77
CA TRP A 673 0.15 65.44 4.02
C TRP A 673 1.61 65.24 4.41
N TYR A 674 1.87 64.15 5.11
CA TYR A 674 3.21 63.61 5.34
C TYR A 674 3.40 62.33 4.53
N THR A 675 4.62 62.10 4.02
CA THR A 675 4.96 60.95 3.17
C THR A 675 5.85 59.91 3.85
N GLY A 676 6.13 60.11 5.13
CA GLY A 676 6.92 59.22 5.98
C GLY A 676 6.38 59.20 7.41
N GLU A 677 6.88 58.27 8.22
CA GLU A 677 6.43 58.11 9.62
C GLU A 677 6.51 59.42 10.40
N ILE A 678 5.47 59.69 11.21
CA ILE A 678 5.30 60.96 11.92
C ILE A 678 5.69 60.77 13.38
N LYS A 679 6.72 61.47 13.85
CA LYS A 679 7.22 61.38 15.23
C LYS A 679 6.79 62.61 16.04
N PHE A 680 6.02 62.35 17.10
CA PHE A 680 5.54 63.34 18.07
C PHE A 680 6.50 63.40 19.24
N ASN A 681 7.34 64.43 19.29
CA ASN A 681 8.30 64.62 20.36
C ASN A 681 7.69 65.46 21.49
N ALA A 682 7.91 65.02 22.73
CA ALA A 682 7.63 65.84 23.88
C ALA A 682 8.61 67.03 23.94
N PRO A 683 8.16 68.23 24.35
CA PRO A 683 9.06 69.35 24.59
C PRO A 683 10.00 69.05 25.76
N ALA A 684 11.16 69.72 25.79
CA ALA A 684 12.18 69.49 26.82
C ALA A 684 11.59 69.56 28.25
N GLY A 685 11.98 68.60 29.10
CA GLY A 685 11.44 68.47 30.45
C GLY A 685 10.03 67.85 30.51
N HIS A 686 9.54 67.24 29.43
CA HIS A 686 8.26 66.53 29.39
C HIS A 686 8.38 65.16 28.70
N GLN A 687 7.38 64.31 28.96
CA GLN A 687 7.08 63.07 28.25
C GLN A 687 5.68 63.16 27.63
N VAL A 688 5.43 62.41 26.56
CA VAL A 688 4.16 62.33 25.83
C VAL A 688 3.51 60.96 26.01
N CYS A 689 2.18 60.94 25.99
CA CYS A 689 1.35 59.75 26.04
C CYS A 689 0.20 59.88 25.03
N LEU A 690 0.13 58.96 24.07
CA LEU A 690 -1.04 58.81 23.18
C LEU A 690 -2.26 58.35 24.00
N LEU A 691 -3.41 58.99 23.79
CA LEU A 691 -4.69 58.58 24.39
C LEU A 691 -5.52 57.76 23.39
N GLU A 692 -5.79 58.34 22.23
CA GLU A 692 -6.70 57.81 21.21
C GLU A 692 -6.45 58.53 19.88
N ALA A 693 -6.94 57.93 18.78
CA ALA A 693 -6.92 58.54 17.47
C ALA A 693 -8.22 58.20 16.73
N GLU A 694 -8.97 59.23 16.33
CA GLU A 694 -10.23 59.07 15.62
C GLU A 694 -10.01 59.31 14.11
N PRO A 695 -10.46 58.40 13.22
CA PRO A 695 -10.42 58.66 11.78
C PRO A 695 -11.38 59.80 11.43
N LEU A 696 -10.93 60.75 10.61
CA LEU A 696 -11.71 61.95 10.23
C LEU A 696 -12.61 61.73 9.01
N VAL A 697 -12.55 60.55 8.40
CA VAL A 697 -13.41 60.12 7.28
C VAL A 697 -14.24 58.93 7.79
N SER A 698 -15.51 58.84 7.37
CA SER A 698 -16.53 58.01 8.03
C SER A 698 -16.32 56.50 7.88
N ASP A 699 -15.56 55.92 8.80
CA ASP A 699 -15.57 54.50 9.20
C ASP A 699 -15.71 54.43 10.74
N PRO A 700 -16.12 53.29 11.34
CA PRO A 700 -16.44 53.23 12.76
C PRO A 700 -15.22 53.45 13.66
N VAL A 701 -15.45 54.09 14.82
CA VAL A 701 -14.42 54.46 15.81
C VAL A 701 -13.60 53.25 16.25
N VAL A 702 -12.31 53.24 15.88
CA VAL A 702 -11.35 52.22 16.34
C VAL A 702 -10.76 52.66 17.67
N SER A 703 -11.00 51.91 18.74
CA SER A 703 -10.39 52.19 20.05
C SER A 703 -8.87 52.05 20.00
N ALA A 704 -8.14 52.90 20.73
CA ALA A 704 -6.67 52.98 20.74
C ALA A 704 -5.94 51.62 20.92
N ALA A 705 -6.56 50.67 21.63
CA ALA A 705 -6.06 49.31 21.83
C ALA A 705 -5.82 48.53 20.52
N GLY A 706 -6.49 48.88 19.41
CA GLY A 706 -6.31 48.25 18.10
C GLY A 706 -5.26 48.90 17.19
N LEU A 707 -4.75 50.08 17.53
CA LEU A 707 -3.98 50.94 16.61
C LEU A 707 -2.44 50.94 16.85
N LEU A 708 -1.97 50.25 17.89
CA LEU A 708 -0.55 50.25 18.30
C LEU A 708 0.22 49.00 17.82
N ARG A 709 0.76 49.04 16.59
CA ARG A 709 1.76 48.06 16.11
C ARG A 709 3.14 48.30 16.75
N SER A 710 3.25 48.10 18.06
CA SER A 710 4.54 48.09 18.77
C SER A 710 4.58 47.23 20.05
N GLY A 711 3.46 46.63 20.47
CA GLY A 711 3.39 45.82 21.69
C GLY A 711 3.54 46.62 23.00
N LYS A 712 3.66 47.95 22.95
CA LYS A 712 3.50 48.82 24.12
C LYS A 712 2.02 49.00 24.43
N ALA A 713 1.67 48.94 25.72
CA ALA A 713 0.32 49.21 26.19
C ALA A 713 -0.12 50.65 25.85
N ALA A 714 -1.43 50.84 25.66
CA ALA A 714 -2.01 52.18 25.77
C ALA A 714 -1.61 52.80 27.13
N PHE A 715 -1.41 54.11 27.16
CA PHE A 715 -0.92 54.87 28.33
C PHE A 715 0.58 54.73 28.70
N ALA A 716 1.44 54.34 27.75
CA ALA A 716 2.89 54.46 27.92
C ALA A 716 3.37 55.92 27.79
N TRP A 717 4.07 56.42 28.82
CA TRP A 717 4.78 57.70 28.79
C TRP A 717 6.19 57.53 28.23
N ASP A 718 6.55 58.34 27.25
CA ASP A 718 7.86 58.28 26.58
C ASP A 718 8.29 59.68 26.11
N ASP A 719 9.53 59.85 25.68
CA ASP A 719 10.02 61.16 25.19
C ASP A 719 9.44 61.49 23.80
N HIS A 720 8.92 60.48 23.09
CA HIS A 720 8.19 60.61 21.83
C HIS A 720 7.26 59.41 21.56
N PHE A 721 6.31 59.56 20.64
CA PHE A 721 5.65 58.43 19.98
C PHE A 721 5.67 58.58 18.46
N THR A 722 5.66 57.46 17.74
CA THR A 722 5.64 57.44 16.26
C THR A 722 4.27 56.99 15.76
N TRP A 723 3.73 57.68 14.77
CA TRP A 723 2.51 57.36 14.07
C TRP A 723 2.83 56.87 12.66
N THR A 724 2.28 55.70 12.32
CA THR A 724 2.61 54.95 11.09
C THR A 724 1.37 54.51 10.29
N ASN A 725 0.16 54.85 10.76
CA ASN A 725 -1.10 54.50 10.10
C ASN A 725 -1.47 55.56 9.05
N ASP A 726 -1.61 55.15 7.80
CA ASP A 726 -2.00 56.03 6.69
C ASP A 726 -3.49 56.45 6.78
N GLY A 727 -3.80 57.67 6.34
CA GLY A 727 -5.12 58.30 6.39
C GLY A 727 -5.15 59.64 7.14
N GLU A 728 -6.35 60.20 7.30
CA GLU A 728 -6.60 61.42 8.10
C GLU A 728 -7.14 61.08 9.49
N PHE A 729 -6.44 61.50 10.56
CA PHE A 729 -6.81 61.21 11.95
C PHE A 729 -6.75 62.43 12.85
N SER A 730 -7.64 62.48 13.85
CA SER A 730 -7.57 63.36 15.02
C SER A 730 -6.88 62.59 16.16
N ILE A 731 -5.60 62.87 16.40
CA ILE A 731 -4.81 62.23 17.46
C ILE A 731 -4.96 63.04 18.76
N SER A 732 -5.43 62.40 19.83
CA SER A 732 -5.44 62.96 21.18
C SER A 732 -4.28 62.43 22.03
N TYR A 733 -3.59 63.33 22.72
CA TYR A 733 -2.45 63.00 23.59
C TYR A 733 -2.41 63.87 24.86
N LEU A 734 -1.59 63.45 25.83
CA LEU A 734 -1.18 64.23 27.00
C LEU A 734 0.33 64.43 27.01
N LEU A 735 0.79 65.52 27.61
CA LEU A 735 2.16 65.69 28.05
C LEU A 735 2.24 65.60 29.58
N LYS A 736 3.42 65.28 30.11
CA LYS A 736 3.72 65.16 31.55
C LYS A 736 5.10 65.69 31.85
N SER A 737 5.24 66.58 32.83
CA SER A 737 6.54 67.10 33.25
C SER A 737 7.42 66.00 33.86
N THR A 738 8.72 66.03 33.52
CA THR A 738 9.76 65.17 34.10
C THR A 738 10.51 65.86 35.25
N ALA A 739 10.18 67.12 35.56
CA ALA A 739 10.76 67.84 36.69
C ALA A 739 10.31 67.20 38.02
N ALA A 740 11.26 66.62 38.76
CA ALA A 740 11.03 66.02 40.07
C ALA A 740 10.91 67.08 41.18
N ASP A 741 9.92 67.98 41.10
CA ASP A 741 9.59 68.85 42.22
C ASP A 741 8.75 68.06 43.24
N ALA A 742 9.38 67.72 44.37
CA ALA A 742 8.91 66.74 45.33
C ALA A 742 7.67 67.18 46.15
N THR A 743 7.01 68.27 45.75
CA THR A 743 5.85 68.84 46.44
C THR A 743 4.55 68.88 45.61
N GLN A 744 4.60 68.59 44.30
CA GLN A 744 3.38 68.56 43.44
C GLN A 744 3.15 67.25 42.68
N GLY A 745 4.17 66.38 42.56
CA GLY A 745 4.05 65.19 41.72
C GLY A 745 4.08 65.52 40.22
N ALA A 746 4.01 64.50 39.36
CA ALA A 746 4.18 64.71 37.93
C ALA A 746 2.93 65.36 37.30
N VAL A 747 3.07 66.64 36.96
CA VAL A 747 2.03 67.47 36.32
C VAL A 747 1.81 67.02 34.88
N CYS A 748 0.56 66.82 34.47
CA CYS A 748 0.19 66.58 33.07
C CYS A 748 -0.36 67.86 32.40
N THR A 749 -0.50 67.88 31.08
CA THR A 749 -1.21 68.95 30.34
C THR A 749 -2.66 68.57 30.08
N ASP A 750 -3.48 69.56 29.74
CA ASP A 750 -4.81 69.28 29.17
C ASP A 750 -4.69 68.42 27.91
N ARG A 751 -5.73 67.61 27.63
CA ARG A 751 -5.88 66.81 26.42
C ARG A 751 -5.63 67.68 25.19
N GLN A 752 -4.52 67.43 24.50
CA GLN A 752 -4.21 68.06 23.22
C GLN A 752 -4.75 67.19 22.10
N ALA A 753 -5.31 67.80 21.07
CA ALA A 753 -5.67 67.14 19.82
C ALA A 753 -4.86 67.73 18.66
N ILE A 754 -4.41 66.87 17.75
CA ILE A 754 -3.73 67.25 16.51
C ILE A 754 -4.26 66.43 15.34
N THR A 755 -4.64 67.12 14.26
CA THR A 755 -5.01 66.47 13.01
C THR A 755 -3.73 66.08 12.26
N VAL A 756 -3.64 64.83 11.84
CA VAL A 756 -2.59 64.30 10.97
C VAL A 756 -3.17 63.82 9.66
N LYS A 757 -2.36 63.89 8.61
CA LYS A 757 -2.63 63.28 7.31
C LYS A 757 -1.36 62.56 6.85
N LEU A 758 -1.39 61.24 6.79
CA LEU A 758 -0.22 60.42 6.44
C LEU A 758 -0.55 59.58 5.20
N ASP A 759 0.29 59.64 4.19
CA ASP A 759 0.21 58.78 3.02
C ASP A 759 1.61 58.39 2.53
N LYS A 760 2.01 57.16 2.80
CA LYS A 760 3.28 56.58 2.31
C LYS A 760 3.14 55.89 0.95
N SER A 761 1.96 55.85 0.34
CA SER A 761 1.67 55.01 -0.83
C SER A 761 1.65 55.83 -2.12
N ALA A 762 2.58 55.56 -3.04
CA ALA A 762 2.53 56.19 -4.35
C ALA A 762 1.30 55.72 -5.16
N PRO A 763 0.72 56.57 -6.03
CA PRO A 763 -0.48 56.25 -6.78
C PRO A 763 -0.28 55.05 -7.72
N VAL A 764 -1.31 54.24 -7.92
CA VAL A 764 -1.26 53.04 -8.77
C VAL A 764 -1.74 53.39 -10.18
N ILE A 765 -1.04 52.86 -11.19
CA ILE A 765 -1.38 52.98 -12.61
C ILE A 765 -1.76 51.59 -13.14
N SER A 766 -3.01 51.42 -13.59
CA SER A 766 -3.47 50.15 -14.18
C SER A 766 -2.81 49.87 -15.52
N ALA A 767 -2.78 48.60 -15.95
CA ALA A 767 -2.39 48.27 -17.32
C ALA A 767 -3.39 48.90 -18.32
N PRO A 768 -2.93 49.66 -19.34
CA PRO A 768 -3.82 50.26 -20.34
C PRO A 768 -4.62 49.23 -21.12
N GLN A 769 -5.89 49.55 -21.37
CA GLN A 769 -6.78 48.76 -22.20
C GLN A 769 -6.98 49.45 -23.55
N GLY A 770 -6.69 48.75 -24.65
CA GLY A 770 -6.95 49.21 -26.02
C GLY A 770 -8.29 48.67 -26.52
N SER A 771 -9.20 49.55 -26.93
CA SER A 771 -10.49 49.15 -27.52
C SER A 771 -10.87 50.08 -28.67
N GLY A 772 -10.93 49.51 -29.90
CA GLY A 772 -11.07 50.28 -31.13
C GLY A 772 -9.94 51.32 -31.25
N LYS A 773 -10.31 52.59 -31.35
CA LYS A 773 -9.37 53.74 -31.39
C LYS A 773 -9.07 54.35 -30.01
N THR A 774 -9.56 53.74 -28.92
CA THR A 774 -9.44 54.28 -27.55
C THR A 774 -8.39 53.52 -26.75
N ILE A 775 -7.54 54.24 -26.02
CA ILE A 775 -6.72 53.70 -24.93
C ILE A 775 -7.30 54.22 -23.61
N SER A 776 -7.71 53.31 -22.73
CA SER A 776 -8.25 53.61 -21.41
C SER A 776 -7.28 53.17 -20.32
N VAL A 777 -6.94 54.06 -19.38
CA VAL A 777 -6.08 53.75 -18.22
C VAL A 777 -6.69 54.30 -16.96
N THR A 778 -6.88 53.45 -15.97
CA THR A 778 -7.32 53.86 -14.63
C THR A 778 -6.10 54.13 -13.77
N VAL A 779 -6.11 55.27 -13.10
CA VAL A 779 -5.14 55.61 -12.06
C VAL A 779 -5.89 55.72 -10.74
N THR A 780 -5.31 55.24 -9.65
CA THR A 780 -5.93 55.23 -8.33
C THR A 780 -4.97 55.67 -7.24
N ASP A 781 -5.45 56.48 -6.31
CA ASP A 781 -4.90 56.50 -4.96
C ASP A 781 -6.03 56.49 -3.94
N ASN A 782 -5.93 55.60 -2.96
CA ASN A 782 -7.00 55.35 -1.99
C ASN A 782 -6.87 56.20 -0.71
N ILE A 783 -5.80 56.98 -0.55
CA ILE A 783 -5.43 57.59 0.73
C ILE A 783 -5.50 59.12 0.63
N SER A 784 -4.52 59.78 0.01
CA SER A 784 -4.53 61.24 -0.20
C SER A 784 -5.38 61.68 -1.41
N GLY A 785 -5.58 60.79 -2.39
CA GLY A 785 -6.26 61.02 -3.65
C GLY A 785 -5.36 61.64 -4.72
N ILE A 786 -5.82 61.69 -5.97
CA ILE A 786 -4.98 62.06 -7.11
C ILE A 786 -4.90 63.60 -7.24
N ALA A 787 -3.70 64.13 -7.52
CA ALA A 787 -3.50 65.57 -7.75
C ALA A 787 -3.36 65.91 -9.24
N SER A 788 -2.58 65.13 -9.99
CA SER A 788 -2.37 65.36 -11.44
C SER A 788 -1.96 64.11 -12.21
N VAL A 789 -2.26 64.12 -13.51
CA VAL A 789 -1.85 63.08 -14.45
C VAL A 789 -1.21 63.75 -15.67
N GLU A 790 0.07 63.50 -15.90
CA GLU A 790 0.75 63.81 -17.16
C GLU A 790 0.82 62.55 -18.00
N CYS A 791 0.32 62.63 -19.25
CA CYS A 791 0.42 61.54 -20.21
C CYS A 791 1.14 62.00 -21.49
N LYS A 792 1.90 61.08 -22.09
CA LYS A 792 2.51 61.26 -23.41
C LYS A 792 2.17 60.04 -24.26
N LEU A 793 1.39 60.25 -25.32
CA LEU A 793 1.07 59.21 -26.30
C LEU A 793 1.89 59.46 -27.56
N ASP A 794 2.80 58.54 -27.85
CA ASP A 794 3.87 58.66 -28.84
C ASP A 794 4.68 59.95 -28.66
N ASN A 795 4.35 61.00 -29.43
CA ASN A 795 5.02 62.31 -29.39
C ASN A 795 4.11 63.46 -28.90
N LEU A 796 2.86 63.17 -28.52
CA LEU A 796 1.90 64.19 -28.05
C LEU A 796 1.84 64.19 -26.52
N VAL A 797 2.16 65.34 -25.91
CA VAL A 797 2.09 65.54 -24.46
C VAL A 797 0.75 66.16 -24.09
N GLN A 798 0.03 65.56 -23.15
CA GLN A 798 -1.19 66.09 -22.56
C GLN A 798 -1.09 66.02 -21.03
N VAL A 799 -1.19 67.18 -20.38
CA VAL A 799 -1.20 67.29 -18.91
C VAL A 799 -2.62 67.57 -18.47
N ILE A 800 -3.14 66.77 -17.54
CA ILE A 800 -4.45 66.95 -16.93
C ILE A 800 -4.23 67.40 -15.50
N SER A 801 -4.50 68.69 -15.27
CA SER A 801 -4.44 69.35 -13.98
C SER A 801 -5.80 69.97 -13.64
N GLY A 802 -6.21 69.84 -12.37
CA GLY A 802 -7.53 70.28 -11.90
C GLY A 802 -8.55 69.17 -11.68
N LEU A 803 -8.12 67.97 -11.27
CA LEU A 803 -9.01 66.93 -10.71
C LEU A 803 -9.72 67.43 -9.44
N ASN A 804 -10.91 66.91 -9.13
CA ASN A 804 -11.67 67.38 -7.97
C ASN A 804 -10.97 66.97 -6.66
N ALA A 805 -11.30 67.69 -5.59
CA ALA A 805 -10.70 67.42 -4.29
C ALA A 805 -11.21 66.12 -3.68
N GLY A 806 -10.34 65.11 -3.64
CA GLY A 806 -10.62 63.78 -3.08
C GLY A 806 -10.95 62.70 -4.12
N ASP A 807 -10.73 62.94 -5.42
CA ASP A 807 -10.87 61.92 -6.45
C ASP A 807 -9.84 60.79 -6.23
N LYS A 808 -10.31 59.65 -5.70
CA LYS A 808 -9.48 58.45 -5.43
C LYS A 808 -9.19 57.59 -6.67
N SER A 809 -9.89 57.87 -7.78
CA SER A 809 -9.72 57.18 -9.05
C SER A 809 -9.99 58.14 -10.20
N TYR A 810 -9.22 58.02 -11.27
CA TYR A 810 -9.43 58.75 -12.51
C TYR A 810 -9.17 57.84 -13.71
N VAL A 811 -10.08 57.85 -14.69
CA VAL A 811 -9.95 57.06 -15.94
C VAL A 811 -9.56 57.99 -17.08
N LEU A 812 -8.31 57.88 -17.52
CA LEU A 812 -7.78 58.56 -18.68
C LEU A 812 -8.21 57.82 -19.95
N ASN A 813 -8.87 58.52 -20.87
CA ASN A 813 -9.26 57.99 -22.18
C ASN A 813 -8.59 58.81 -23.28
N LEU A 814 -7.71 58.17 -24.06
CA LEU A 814 -6.98 58.76 -25.18
C LEU A 814 -7.47 58.18 -26.51
N GLN A 815 -7.37 58.95 -27.60
CA GLN A 815 -7.73 58.50 -28.95
C GLN A 815 -6.47 58.40 -29.83
N SER A 816 -6.36 57.34 -30.62
CA SER A 816 -5.30 57.15 -31.62
C SER A 816 -5.77 56.31 -32.81
N GLU A 817 -4.93 56.19 -33.84
CA GLU A 817 -5.18 55.30 -34.99
C GLU A 817 -4.95 53.83 -34.63
N TYR A 818 -5.24 52.91 -35.55
CA TYR A 818 -4.91 51.49 -35.35
C TYR A 818 -3.42 51.24 -35.53
N GLY A 819 -2.81 50.46 -34.65
CA GLY A 819 -1.36 50.24 -34.62
C GLY A 819 -0.80 50.08 -33.21
N ASN A 820 0.52 50.02 -33.10
CA ASN A 820 1.23 50.02 -31.80
C ASN A 820 1.56 51.46 -31.40
N HIS A 821 1.12 51.87 -30.21
CA HIS A 821 1.36 53.19 -29.62
C HIS A 821 2.12 53.06 -28.31
N THR A 822 3.00 54.01 -27.99
CA THR A 822 3.73 54.04 -26.72
C THR A 822 3.13 55.10 -25.81
N LEU A 823 2.61 54.67 -24.66
CA LEU A 823 2.05 55.55 -23.64
C LEU A 823 3.01 55.65 -22.45
N TYR A 824 3.47 56.86 -22.15
CA TYR A 824 4.10 57.22 -20.89
C TYR A 824 3.08 57.93 -20.00
N LEU A 825 3.03 57.56 -18.73
CA LEU A 825 2.21 58.17 -17.70
C LEU A 825 3.07 58.54 -16.50
N LYS A 826 2.78 59.72 -15.95
CA LYS A 826 3.29 60.21 -14.67
C LYS A 826 2.09 60.69 -13.86
N VAL A 827 1.83 60.05 -12.73
CA VAL A 827 0.75 60.39 -11.81
C VAL A 827 1.37 60.92 -10.53
N THR A 828 0.85 62.03 -10.04
CA THR A 828 1.19 62.59 -8.73
C THR A 828 -0.06 62.59 -7.86
N ASP A 829 0.05 62.03 -6.66
CA ASP A 829 -1.02 62.10 -5.65
C ASP A 829 -1.02 63.44 -4.90
N ARG A 830 -1.90 63.58 -3.90
CA ARG A 830 -2.04 64.80 -3.11
C ARG A 830 -1.00 64.93 -2.00
N ALA A 831 -0.34 63.85 -1.62
CA ALA A 831 0.83 63.87 -0.75
C ALA A 831 2.14 64.20 -1.50
N GLY A 832 2.10 64.25 -2.82
CA GLY A 832 3.24 64.57 -3.69
C GLY A 832 4.09 63.35 -4.09
N LEU A 833 3.65 62.13 -3.78
CA LEU A 833 4.32 60.93 -4.29
C LEU A 833 3.96 60.73 -5.76
N VAL A 834 4.89 60.12 -6.49
CA VAL A 834 4.85 60.02 -7.95
C VAL A 834 5.01 58.57 -8.38
N ALA A 835 4.13 58.13 -9.27
CA ALA A 835 4.30 56.90 -10.03
C ALA A 835 4.48 57.20 -11.52
N GLU A 836 5.39 56.47 -12.17
CA GLU A 836 5.64 56.60 -13.61
C GLU A 836 5.59 55.22 -14.28
N GLN A 837 4.96 55.14 -15.46
CA GLN A 837 4.84 53.91 -16.24
C GLN A 837 5.01 54.22 -17.73
N THR A 838 5.74 53.37 -18.45
CA THR A 838 5.82 53.39 -19.93
C THR A 838 5.40 52.03 -20.47
N VAL A 839 4.51 52.02 -21.45
CA VAL A 839 3.88 50.78 -21.93
C VAL A 839 3.43 50.93 -23.39
N THR A 840 3.59 49.86 -24.17
CA THR A 840 3.13 49.81 -25.57
C THR A 840 1.75 49.18 -25.64
N VAL A 841 0.80 49.88 -26.26
CA VAL A 841 -0.59 49.45 -26.43
C VAL A 841 -0.87 49.25 -27.91
N LYS A 842 -1.49 48.13 -28.29
CA LYS A 842 -1.91 47.86 -29.66
C LYS A 842 -3.41 48.14 -29.81
N LEU A 843 -3.76 48.95 -30.80
CA LEU A 843 -5.14 49.27 -31.18
C LEU A 843 -5.50 48.54 -32.47
N GLU A 844 -6.62 47.81 -32.46
CA GLU A 844 -7.09 46.99 -33.58
C GLU A 844 -8.56 47.28 -33.91
N GLU A 845 -8.95 47.04 -35.16
CA GLU A 845 -10.31 47.27 -35.64
C GLU A 845 -11.23 46.09 -35.28
N SER A 846 -12.12 46.30 -34.32
CA SER A 846 -13.02 45.27 -33.79
C SER A 846 -14.25 45.04 -34.66
N GLN A 847 -14.59 43.77 -34.92
CA GLN A 847 -15.87 43.37 -35.53
C GLN A 847 -17.05 43.45 -34.53
N PRO A 848 -18.30 43.65 -34.99
CA PRO A 848 -19.38 44.13 -34.12
C PRO A 848 -20.21 43.02 -33.46
N GLU A 849 -20.47 43.18 -32.15
CA GLU A 849 -21.69 42.66 -31.50
C GLU A 849 -22.31 43.70 -30.54
N THR A 850 -23.55 43.43 -30.14
CA THR A 850 -24.56 44.36 -29.58
C THR A 850 -24.56 44.50 -28.04
N PRO A 851 -25.23 45.51 -27.44
CA PRO A 851 -24.74 46.20 -26.24
C PRO A 851 -25.32 45.74 -24.88
N SER A 852 -24.60 46.09 -23.81
CA SER A 852 -25.05 46.09 -22.40
C SER A 852 -25.10 47.53 -21.81
N ILE A 853 -25.72 47.68 -20.64
CA ILE A 853 -26.00 48.95 -19.93
C ILE A 853 -25.40 48.89 -18.49
N PRO A 854 -25.33 49.99 -17.71
CA PRO A 854 -24.11 50.41 -17.00
C PRO A 854 -23.91 49.82 -15.59
N ASP A 855 -22.66 49.81 -15.13
CA ASP A 855 -22.24 49.14 -13.90
C ASP A 855 -22.75 49.76 -12.59
N THR A 856 -23.14 48.85 -11.69
CA THR A 856 -23.35 49.07 -10.25
C THR A 856 -22.18 48.49 -9.46
N PRO A 857 -21.87 48.95 -8.23
CA PRO A 857 -20.70 48.48 -7.47
C PRO A 857 -20.67 46.96 -7.30
N SER A 858 -19.58 46.32 -7.72
CA SER A 858 -19.36 44.89 -7.58
C SER A 858 -19.04 44.50 -6.14
N THR A 859 -19.84 43.59 -5.59
CA THR A 859 -19.48 42.80 -4.40
C THR A 859 -18.52 41.69 -4.84
N THR A 860 -17.53 41.25 -4.05
CA THR A 860 -16.71 40.05 -4.37
C THR A 860 -17.05 38.87 -3.45
N TYR A 861 -16.70 37.67 -3.89
CA TYR A 861 -16.86 36.42 -3.16
C TYR A 861 -15.70 35.46 -3.40
N THR A 862 -15.25 34.79 -2.34
CA THR A 862 -14.16 33.83 -2.38
C THR A 862 -14.57 32.48 -2.97
N VAL A 863 -13.79 31.95 -3.92
CA VAL A 863 -13.85 30.56 -4.38
C VAL A 863 -12.62 29.80 -3.86
N ILE A 864 -12.84 28.66 -3.21
CA ILE A 864 -11.78 27.82 -2.64
C ILE A 864 -11.61 26.57 -3.49
N LEU A 865 -10.42 26.39 -4.05
CA LEU A 865 -10.04 25.25 -4.90
C LEU A 865 -9.10 24.31 -4.10
N PRO A 866 -9.45 23.04 -3.89
CA PRO A 866 -8.71 22.14 -3.02
C PRO A 866 -7.45 21.58 -3.70
N GLN A 867 -6.44 21.24 -2.90
CA GLN A 867 -5.34 20.40 -3.35
C GLN A 867 -5.78 18.93 -3.31
N VAL A 868 -5.48 18.17 -4.36
CA VAL A 868 -5.93 16.78 -4.54
C VAL A 868 -4.73 15.93 -4.94
N GLU A 869 -4.65 14.70 -4.43
CA GLU A 869 -3.61 13.75 -4.83
C GLU A 869 -3.93 13.14 -6.21
N GLY A 870 -2.91 13.04 -7.07
CA GLY A 870 -3.06 12.49 -8.43
C GLY A 870 -3.58 13.47 -9.50
N ALA A 871 -3.71 14.76 -9.18
CA ALA A 871 -4.11 15.77 -10.16
C ALA A 871 -3.65 17.19 -9.81
N VAL A 872 -3.46 18.01 -10.84
CA VAL A 872 -3.09 19.43 -10.75
C VAL A 872 -4.19 20.29 -11.37
N THR A 873 -4.54 21.39 -10.69
CA THR A 873 -5.45 22.41 -11.24
C THR A 873 -4.70 23.62 -11.77
N ASP A 874 -5.25 24.27 -12.79
CA ASP A 874 -4.84 25.61 -13.22
C ASP A 874 -6.08 26.55 -13.24
N PRO A 875 -6.15 27.59 -12.38
CA PRO A 875 -5.14 27.98 -11.41
C PRO A 875 -4.94 26.93 -10.30
N VAL A 876 -3.78 26.99 -9.64
CA VAL A 876 -3.38 26.05 -8.58
C VAL A 876 -4.35 26.04 -7.40
N ALA A 877 -4.28 25.01 -6.54
CA ALA A 877 -5.10 24.97 -5.32
C ALA A 877 -4.87 26.22 -4.45
N GLY A 878 -5.96 26.85 -4.00
CA GLY A 878 -5.91 28.19 -3.41
C GLY A 878 -7.27 28.83 -3.17
N SER A 879 -7.27 30.11 -2.82
CA SER A 879 -8.48 30.94 -2.62
C SER A 879 -8.47 32.12 -3.58
N TYR A 880 -9.59 32.35 -4.26
CA TYR A 880 -9.72 33.30 -5.37
C TYR A 880 -10.88 34.26 -5.13
N GLU A 881 -10.60 35.57 -5.11
CA GLU A 881 -11.65 36.59 -5.03
C GLU A 881 -12.24 36.86 -6.41
N ILE A 882 -13.54 36.60 -6.57
CA ILE A 882 -14.27 36.73 -7.83
C ILE A 882 -15.42 37.72 -7.65
N GLU A 883 -15.61 38.63 -8.60
CA GLU A 883 -16.74 39.56 -8.56
C GLU A 883 -18.09 38.82 -8.61
N SER A 884 -19.06 39.35 -7.88
CA SER A 884 -20.41 38.84 -7.79
C SER A 884 -21.03 38.80 -9.18
N TRP A 885 -21.58 37.63 -9.55
CA TRP A 885 -22.10 37.27 -10.86
C TRP A 885 -21.07 36.92 -11.94
N SER A 886 -19.77 37.02 -11.68
CA SER A 886 -18.73 36.52 -12.61
C SER A 886 -18.57 35.00 -12.53
N ASP A 887 -18.01 34.41 -13.60
CA ASP A 887 -17.78 32.97 -13.74
C ASP A 887 -16.34 32.60 -13.32
N PHE A 888 -16.18 31.66 -12.39
CA PHE A 888 -14.86 31.11 -12.05
C PHE A 888 -14.50 29.95 -12.99
N HIS A 889 -13.27 29.96 -13.49
CA HIS A 889 -12.76 29.01 -14.46
C HIS A 889 -11.53 28.32 -13.92
N PHE A 890 -11.47 26.98 -14.06
CA PHE A 890 -10.25 26.23 -13.82
C PHE A 890 -10.18 24.98 -14.71
N THR A 891 -8.99 24.49 -14.98
CA THR A 891 -8.76 23.17 -15.61
C THR A 891 -8.27 22.19 -14.56
N LEU A 892 -8.50 20.90 -14.80
CA LEU A 892 -8.00 19.80 -13.97
C LEU A 892 -7.25 18.83 -14.88
N THR A 893 -5.96 18.63 -14.62
CA THR A 893 -5.11 17.67 -15.32
C THR A 893 -4.80 16.51 -14.38
N LEU A 894 -5.08 15.28 -14.81
CA LEU A 894 -4.74 14.07 -14.08
C LEU A 894 -3.25 13.73 -14.28
N ASP A 895 -2.61 13.25 -13.22
CA ASP A 895 -1.28 12.66 -13.32
C ASP A 895 -1.33 11.33 -14.10
N GLU A 896 -0.22 10.91 -14.71
CA GLU A 896 -0.17 9.73 -15.57
C GLU A 896 -0.63 8.44 -14.86
N GLU A 897 -0.26 8.29 -13.58
CA GLU A 897 -0.68 7.17 -12.70
C GLU A 897 -2.18 7.20 -12.31
N TYR A 898 -2.92 8.26 -12.62
CA TYR A 898 -4.33 8.47 -12.26
C TYR A 898 -5.22 8.69 -13.49
N SER A 899 -4.65 8.62 -14.70
CA SER A 899 -5.26 8.95 -15.99
C SER A 899 -6.53 8.18 -16.38
N GLN A 900 -6.86 7.06 -15.71
CA GLN A 900 -8.14 6.33 -15.88
C GLN A 900 -9.25 6.82 -14.95
N SER A 901 -8.97 7.77 -14.06
CA SER A 901 -9.96 8.40 -13.18
C SER A 901 -11.06 9.10 -13.99
N VAL A 902 -12.27 9.17 -13.40
CA VAL A 902 -13.34 10.04 -13.88
C VAL A 902 -13.63 11.07 -12.79
N PRO A 903 -12.98 12.25 -12.83
CA PRO A 903 -13.14 13.26 -11.79
C PRO A 903 -14.57 13.76 -11.70
N VAL A 904 -15.07 13.85 -10.47
CA VAL A 904 -16.36 14.46 -10.14
C VAL A 904 -16.05 15.75 -9.37
N VAL A 905 -16.21 16.87 -10.07
CA VAL A 905 -16.12 18.22 -9.50
C VAL A 905 -17.50 18.64 -9.00
N ALA A 906 -17.60 18.98 -7.73
CA ALA A 906 -18.81 19.48 -7.10
C ALA A 906 -18.54 20.78 -6.32
N THR A 907 -19.58 21.57 -6.08
CA THR A 907 -19.54 22.76 -5.22
C THR A 907 -20.28 22.50 -3.90
N ASP A 908 -19.97 23.28 -2.87
CA ASP A 908 -20.74 23.32 -1.62
C ASP A 908 -22.21 23.73 -1.78
N ARG A 909 -22.59 24.27 -2.94
CA ARG A 909 -23.99 24.50 -3.35
C ARG A 909 -24.72 23.22 -3.75
N GLY A 910 -24.02 22.08 -3.84
CA GLY A 910 -24.56 20.79 -4.27
C GLY A 910 -24.66 20.62 -5.78
N GLU A 911 -23.96 21.47 -6.55
CA GLU A 911 -23.92 21.41 -8.01
C GLU A 911 -22.73 20.54 -8.45
N THR A 912 -22.94 19.60 -9.37
CA THR A 912 -21.85 18.89 -10.06
C THR A 912 -21.54 19.62 -11.36
N ILE A 913 -20.26 19.93 -11.61
CA ILE A 913 -19.80 20.69 -12.77
C ILE A 913 -19.12 19.74 -13.76
N GLU A 914 -19.66 19.64 -14.97
CA GLU A 914 -19.01 18.93 -16.07
C GLU A 914 -18.01 19.87 -16.79
N PRO A 915 -16.85 19.36 -17.24
CA PRO A 915 -15.89 20.16 -18.00
C PRO A 915 -16.45 20.52 -19.38
N ARG A 916 -16.18 21.76 -19.84
CA ARG A 916 -16.62 22.23 -21.15
C ARG A 916 -15.95 21.40 -22.25
N SER A 917 -16.77 20.84 -23.14
CA SER A 917 -16.35 19.83 -24.14
C SER A 917 -15.35 20.31 -25.19
N SER A 918 -15.09 21.62 -25.30
CA SER A 918 -14.13 22.21 -26.25
C SER A 918 -12.69 22.21 -25.75
N ASP A 919 -12.49 22.31 -24.44
CA ASP A 919 -11.23 22.74 -23.82
C ASP A 919 -10.96 22.10 -22.44
N GLY A 920 -11.90 21.32 -21.89
CA GLY A 920 -11.74 20.67 -20.59
C GLY A 920 -11.95 21.59 -19.37
N THR A 921 -12.20 22.88 -19.59
CA THR A 921 -12.35 23.88 -18.52
C THR A 921 -13.65 23.69 -17.75
N TYR A 922 -13.56 23.57 -16.43
CA TYR A 922 -14.69 23.63 -15.50
C TYR A 922 -15.09 25.08 -15.29
N ILE A 923 -16.40 25.36 -15.38
CA ILE A 923 -16.95 26.72 -15.25
C ILE A 923 -17.98 26.73 -14.13
N ILE A 924 -17.64 27.42 -13.03
CA ILE A 924 -18.61 27.72 -11.98
C ILE A 924 -19.25 29.05 -12.32
N LYS A 925 -20.48 28.97 -12.84
CA LYS A 925 -21.17 30.14 -13.36
C LYS A 925 -21.75 30.99 -12.23
N GLN A 926 -21.64 32.31 -12.37
CA GLN A 926 -22.29 33.29 -11.53
C GLN A 926 -22.02 33.05 -10.04
N VAL A 927 -20.79 33.33 -9.60
CA VAL A 927 -20.39 33.30 -8.20
C VAL A 927 -21.11 34.45 -7.46
N ARG A 928 -22.12 34.14 -6.62
CA ARG A 928 -22.95 35.15 -5.89
C ARG A 928 -22.94 34.99 -4.36
N GLN A 929 -22.08 34.11 -3.87
CA GLN A 929 -21.75 33.83 -2.48
C GLN A 929 -20.43 33.04 -2.50
N PRO A 930 -19.69 32.91 -1.38
CA PRO A 930 -18.50 32.06 -1.33
C PRO A 930 -18.80 30.62 -1.78
N ILE A 931 -17.80 29.95 -2.34
CA ILE A 931 -17.92 28.58 -2.86
C ILE A 931 -16.67 27.78 -2.50
N ALA A 932 -16.83 26.69 -1.76
CA ALA A 932 -15.83 25.62 -1.70
C ALA A 932 -16.06 24.60 -2.83
N ILE A 933 -14.99 24.25 -3.53
CA ILE A 933 -14.98 23.19 -4.55
C ILE A 933 -14.53 21.89 -3.89
N THR A 934 -15.17 20.78 -4.23
CA THR A 934 -14.76 19.42 -3.91
C THR A 934 -14.49 18.66 -5.20
N ILE A 935 -13.34 17.99 -5.27
CA ILE A 935 -12.96 17.17 -6.40
C ILE A 935 -12.78 15.74 -5.87
N THR A 936 -13.52 14.80 -6.45
CA THR A 936 -13.57 13.40 -6.01
C THR A 936 -13.52 12.47 -7.22
N GLY A 937 -13.47 11.15 -7.04
CA GLY A 937 -13.38 10.20 -8.15
C GLY A 937 -12.01 10.10 -8.82
N ILE A 938 -10.99 10.74 -8.24
CA ILE A 938 -9.59 10.55 -8.60
C ILE A 938 -9.07 9.34 -7.81
N VAL A 939 -8.66 8.30 -8.54
CA VAL A 939 -8.24 7.01 -8.00
C VAL A 939 -7.03 6.54 -8.81
N LYS A 940 -6.00 6.02 -8.14
CA LYS A 940 -4.81 5.51 -8.82
C LYS A 940 -5.22 4.41 -9.81
N ASN A 941 -4.64 4.45 -11.00
CA ASN A 941 -4.88 3.47 -12.05
C ASN A 941 -4.66 2.06 -11.48
N PRO A 942 -5.55 1.09 -11.76
CA PRO A 942 -5.27 -0.30 -11.44
C PRO A 942 -4.01 -0.74 -12.17
N ASP A 943 -3.22 -1.62 -11.53
CA ASP A 943 -2.07 -2.26 -12.17
C ASP A 943 -2.48 -2.84 -13.53
N PRO A 944 -1.63 -2.73 -14.57
CA PRO A 944 -2.03 -2.99 -15.95
C PRO A 944 -2.46 -4.45 -16.14
N VAL A 945 -3.78 -4.66 -16.11
CA VAL A 945 -4.37 -5.94 -16.50
C VAL A 945 -4.03 -6.23 -17.96
N ALA A 946 -3.39 -7.37 -18.19
CA ALA A 946 -3.06 -7.81 -19.54
C ALA A 946 -4.35 -7.89 -20.37
N ASN A 947 -4.39 -7.20 -21.51
CA ASN A 947 -5.48 -7.32 -22.47
C ASN A 947 -5.49 -8.74 -23.03
N GLY A 948 -6.34 -9.60 -22.47
CA GLY A 948 -6.60 -10.93 -22.96
C GLY A 948 -7.10 -10.88 -24.40
N GLN A 949 -6.40 -11.59 -25.28
CA GLN A 949 -6.89 -11.94 -26.60
C GLN A 949 -8.23 -12.68 -26.47
N VAL A 950 -9.21 -12.36 -27.33
CA VAL A 950 -10.55 -12.98 -27.28
C VAL A 950 -10.43 -14.48 -27.54
N ALA A 951 -10.58 -15.29 -26.48
CA ALA A 951 -10.84 -16.72 -26.58
C ALA A 951 -12.33 -16.95 -26.87
N ALA A 952 -12.62 -17.77 -27.87
CA ALA A 952 -13.95 -17.85 -28.51
C ALA A 952 -14.98 -18.73 -27.77
N ASP A 953 -14.77 -19.03 -26.47
CA ASP A 953 -15.48 -20.10 -25.74
C ASP A 953 -15.78 -19.73 -24.27
N ALA A 954 -16.04 -18.44 -24.00
CA ALA A 954 -16.34 -17.90 -22.67
C ALA A 954 -17.86 -17.75 -22.42
N THR A 955 -18.29 -17.81 -21.16
CA THR A 955 -19.67 -17.51 -20.75
C THR A 955 -20.10 -16.12 -21.21
N GLN A 956 -21.20 -16.02 -21.96
CA GLN A 956 -21.72 -14.74 -22.46
C GLN A 956 -23.19 -14.57 -22.09
N VAL A 957 -23.53 -13.38 -21.60
CA VAL A 957 -24.90 -13.03 -21.21
C VAL A 957 -25.28 -11.69 -21.82
N TRP A 958 -26.24 -11.68 -22.74
CA TRP A 958 -26.68 -10.47 -23.44
C TRP A 958 -28.19 -10.45 -23.68
N THR A 959 -28.74 -9.29 -24.03
CA THR A 959 -30.18 -9.12 -24.27
C THR A 959 -30.46 -8.62 -25.69
N SER A 960 -31.42 -9.24 -26.36
CA SER A 960 -31.95 -8.80 -27.66
C SER A 960 -33.46 -8.56 -27.52
N GLY A 961 -33.86 -7.28 -27.46
CA GLY A 961 -35.22 -6.89 -27.10
C GLY A 961 -35.64 -7.47 -25.74
N ALA A 962 -36.81 -8.11 -25.69
CA ALA A 962 -37.37 -8.77 -24.51
C ALA A 962 -36.78 -10.16 -24.19
N VAL A 963 -35.67 -10.57 -24.82
CA VAL A 963 -35.08 -11.91 -24.66
C VAL A 963 -33.65 -11.79 -24.12
N LEU A 964 -33.39 -12.51 -23.04
CA LEU A 964 -32.07 -12.78 -22.48
C LEU A 964 -31.47 -14.00 -23.16
N HIS A 965 -30.27 -13.87 -23.68
CA HIS A 965 -29.46 -14.95 -24.22
C HIS A 965 -28.31 -15.25 -23.26
N ILE A 966 -28.05 -16.54 -23.06
CA ILE A 966 -27.02 -17.05 -22.16
C ILE A 966 -26.27 -18.16 -22.90
N HIS A 967 -25.02 -17.92 -23.24
CA HIS A 967 -24.07 -18.92 -23.73
C HIS A 967 -23.28 -19.47 -22.55
N LEU A 968 -23.23 -20.80 -22.40
CA LEU A 968 -22.48 -21.48 -21.34
C LEU A 968 -21.58 -22.55 -21.97
N PRO A 969 -20.24 -22.46 -21.83
CA PRO A 969 -19.30 -23.45 -22.37
C PRO A 969 -19.31 -24.78 -21.59
N SER A 970 -19.93 -24.82 -20.40
CA SER A 970 -20.25 -26.05 -19.69
C SER A 970 -21.55 -25.92 -18.88
N PRO A 971 -22.23 -27.01 -18.50
CA PRO A 971 -23.55 -26.93 -17.88
C PRO A 971 -23.53 -26.34 -16.45
N GLU A 972 -24.23 -25.22 -16.23
CA GLU A 972 -24.19 -24.46 -14.97
C GLU A 972 -25.58 -24.10 -14.40
N ALA A 973 -25.62 -23.75 -13.11
CA ALA A 973 -26.81 -23.23 -12.44
C ALA A 973 -26.95 -21.71 -12.63
N VAL A 974 -28.09 -21.28 -13.19
CA VAL A 974 -28.34 -19.86 -13.52
C VAL A 974 -29.45 -19.28 -12.65
N ALA A 975 -29.19 -18.17 -11.98
CA ALA A 975 -30.16 -17.42 -11.18
C ALA A 975 -30.28 -15.96 -11.64
N ILE A 976 -31.51 -15.52 -11.95
CA ILE A 976 -31.85 -14.19 -12.43
C ILE A 976 -32.54 -13.42 -11.31
N TYR A 977 -32.01 -12.27 -10.93
CA TYR A 977 -32.51 -11.37 -9.90
C TYR A 977 -32.93 -10.02 -10.51
N THR A 978 -33.88 -9.33 -9.89
CA THR A 978 -34.12 -7.90 -10.15
C THR A 978 -33.05 -7.06 -9.47
N PHE A 979 -32.81 -5.83 -9.94
CA PHE A 979 -31.85 -4.89 -9.31
C PHE A 979 -32.18 -4.53 -7.84
N THR A 980 -33.40 -4.80 -7.37
CA THR A 980 -33.80 -4.70 -5.96
C THR A 980 -33.41 -5.92 -5.11
N GLY A 981 -32.62 -6.85 -5.66
CA GLY A 981 -32.12 -8.06 -4.98
C GLY A 981 -33.12 -9.23 -4.91
N ARG A 982 -34.33 -9.09 -5.46
CA ARG A 982 -35.35 -10.15 -5.43
C ARG A 982 -35.11 -11.16 -6.56
N LEU A 983 -35.02 -12.44 -6.22
CA LEU A 983 -34.94 -13.52 -7.21
C LEU A 983 -36.18 -13.49 -8.13
N TYR A 984 -35.94 -13.40 -9.43
CA TYR A 984 -36.96 -13.46 -10.47
C TYR A 984 -37.19 -14.90 -10.93
N LYS A 985 -36.11 -15.63 -11.27
CA LYS A 985 -36.17 -17.04 -11.69
C LYS A 985 -34.82 -17.73 -11.56
N ALA A 986 -34.79 -19.03 -11.27
CA ALA A 986 -33.57 -19.83 -11.24
C ALA A 986 -33.74 -21.17 -11.98
N TYR A 987 -32.64 -21.70 -12.50
CA TYR A 987 -32.52 -22.98 -13.18
C TYR A 987 -31.36 -23.76 -12.55
N SER A 988 -31.59 -25.02 -12.18
CA SER A 988 -30.60 -25.85 -11.50
C SER A 988 -29.42 -26.24 -12.37
N THR A 989 -29.67 -26.40 -13.68
CA THR A 989 -28.68 -26.71 -14.72
C THR A 989 -29.22 -26.21 -16.05
N LEU A 990 -28.40 -25.46 -16.80
CA LEU A 990 -28.59 -25.10 -18.20
C LEU A 990 -27.31 -25.45 -18.95
N SER A 991 -27.45 -26.01 -20.16
CA SER A 991 -26.37 -26.27 -21.10
C SER A 991 -26.67 -25.55 -22.41
N ASP A 992 -25.62 -25.19 -23.14
CA ASP A 992 -25.70 -24.61 -24.49
C ASP A 992 -26.40 -23.23 -24.55
N ASP A 993 -26.46 -22.65 -25.75
CA ASP A 993 -27.09 -21.35 -26.00
C ASP A 993 -28.58 -21.32 -25.62
N THR A 994 -28.88 -20.72 -24.46
CA THR A 994 -30.22 -20.67 -23.89
C THR A 994 -30.84 -19.27 -24.06
N ALA A 995 -32.03 -19.20 -24.67
CA ALA A 995 -32.80 -17.97 -24.84
C ALA A 995 -34.04 -17.94 -23.91
N LEU A 996 -34.17 -16.91 -23.07
CA LEU A 996 -35.18 -16.76 -22.04
C LEU A 996 -35.91 -15.42 -22.16
N TRP A 997 -37.24 -15.45 -22.27
CA TRP A 997 -38.04 -14.21 -22.28
C TRP A 997 -38.10 -13.55 -20.89
N LEU A 998 -37.86 -12.24 -20.83
CA LEU A 998 -37.95 -11.42 -19.63
C LEU A 998 -38.82 -10.15 -19.87
N PRO A 999 -39.59 -9.69 -18.87
CA PRO A 999 -40.24 -8.38 -18.93
C PRO A 999 -39.21 -7.25 -18.98
N GLN A 1000 -39.56 -6.11 -19.59
CA GLN A 1000 -38.70 -4.91 -19.64
C GLN A 1000 -38.23 -4.50 -18.24
N GLY A 1001 -36.91 -4.35 -18.04
CA GLY A 1001 -36.33 -4.05 -16.72
C GLY A 1001 -34.83 -4.39 -16.61
N ASN A 1002 -34.26 -4.06 -15.45
CA ASN A 1002 -32.85 -4.30 -15.14
C ASN A 1002 -32.70 -5.54 -14.25
N TYR A 1003 -31.89 -6.50 -14.69
CA TYR A 1003 -31.70 -7.79 -14.03
C TYR A 1003 -30.22 -8.11 -13.83
N ILE A 1004 -29.93 -8.86 -12.77
CA ILE A 1004 -28.62 -9.44 -12.49
C ILE A 1004 -28.73 -10.94 -12.73
N VAL A 1005 -27.99 -11.46 -13.70
CA VAL A 1005 -27.89 -12.89 -14.01
C VAL A 1005 -26.64 -13.42 -13.33
N VAL A 1006 -26.76 -14.53 -12.62
CA VAL A 1006 -25.68 -15.15 -11.84
C VAL A 1006 -25.52 -16.59 -12.31
N THR A 1007 -24.31 -16.93 -12.77
CA THR A 1007 -23.89 -18.27 -13.24
C THR A 1007 -22.37 -18.37 -13.07
N GLY A 1008 -21.81 -19.55 -12.85
CA GLY A 1008 -20.35 -19.75 -12.71
C GLY A 1008 -19.69 -19.01 -11.53
N GLY A 1009 -20.47 -18.41 -10.64
CA GLY A 1009 -20.00 -17.45 -9.63
C GLY A 1009 -19.94 -15.99 -10.13
N GLU A 1010 -20.01 -15.77 -11.44
CA GLU A 1010 -20.01 -14.46 -12.09
C GLU A 1010 -21.39 -13.78 -12.05
N ARG A 1011 -21.42 -12.46 -12.29
CA ARG A 1011 -22.63 -11.63 -12.18
C ARG A 1011 -22.75 -10.64 -13.34
N PHE A 1012 -23.66 -10.91 -14.25
CA PHE A 1012 -23.91 -10.09 -15.44
C PHE A 1012 -25.09 -9.13 -15.18
N LYS A 1013 -24.86 -7.83 -15.36
CA LYS A 1013 -25.92 -6.81 -15.34
C LYS A 1013 -26.50 -6.68 -16.75
N VAL A 1014 -27.78 -6.94 -16.91
CA VAL A 1014 -28.48 -6.83 -18.20
C VAL A 1014 -29.70 -5.92 -18.11
N GLN A 1015 -29.91 -5.13 -19.16
CA GLN A 1015 -31.07 -4.24 -19.30
C GLN A 1015 -31.92 -4.75 -20.46
N VAL A 1016 -33.07 -5.33 -20.12
CA VAL A 1016 -34.03 -5.85 -21.09
C VAL A 1016 -34.78 -4.68 -21.70
N GLY A 1017 -34.45 -4.38 -22.95
CA GLY A 1017 -35.08 -3.33 -23.77
C GLY A 1017 -36.49 -3.70 -24.21
N ARG A 1018 -37.12 -2.79 -24.96
CA ARG A 1018 -38.48 -2.97 -25.49
C ARG A 1018 -38.48 -3.71 -26.83
#